data_AF-A0A849GDR4-F1
#
_entry.id   AF-A0A849GDR4-F1
#
_cell.length_a   1.000
_cell.length_b   1.000
_cell.length_c   1.000
_cell.angle_alpha   90.00
_cell.angle_beta   90.00
_cell.angle_gamma   90.00
#
_symmetry.space_group_name_H-M   'P 1'
#
loop_
_entity.id
_entity.type
_entity.pdbx_description
1 polymer ?
#
loop_
_entity_poly.entity_id
_entity_poly.type
_entity_poly.pdbx_seq_one_letter_code
_entity_poly.pdbx_strand_id
1 'polypeptide(L)'
;MTRITGVRFALLLFVLLVPLATVFAQPVPTAYWQLDEGAGTTTADAIGNNDGTLVGTSWGTGVSAAALDFNGSNDYVSIADSPALDFSSWPGATVALWAKPGQLNAANDQTLYGHWNAPGKFRTFQVLITVNNRWQCRSNHNNGSIDSTSVATLGEWTHVACAWSPQGLTVYVDGVAEATDTAVQGSLDANSGLHTFGAREKNGSMSRFFTGTLDEIQIYDLTLSDAEVFALYEAMAPGVNTAPTADEQAVSTAADTPLAITLTGSDPESDPLTFAIAAAPSNGSLSGTAPDVTYTPNGGYVGADSFTFTVDDGEFTSVAASVSITVTAVNTAPTADEQAVSTAADTPLAITLTGSDPESDPLTFAIASAPSNGSLSGTAPDVTYTPNGGYVGADSFTFTVDDGEFTSVAASVSITVTSPPLDADGTLWIPYLEWELQDTSWSGNPFDVIASATFVHTASGRTHTTEMFYSGNNSWKFRFSGTEVGEWTFTTVSDDIDLDGENGTVNILPNSAPEARGFVSNNGTRWTWSGSSDAFVPQLVMYAMPDFFFENPAQVDADINTFIVEHGFNGFHIPGANYWFDIDKKHSDDIAVPDPDPRTFEALEMFITKVYEAGGTVHIWAWGDEADGQTPTPWGLNGAEDQRLQRYIAARLGPLPGWTMGYGSDLDEWVTEAELGTWVTFMHEHLGWPHLLGARASGPNTDGDHVPFLGWNAQMDYSSYEHHRPSYDVYVNALNALPGQAVFSEDRFRIRDNVFPLKDYTMELTRRGLWHSTMAGGVANIWGHDPNYPAVNDGFAPSAAYPNPEVIQTYSTFFATRYGQDVTRCNNLTDGYALCYPGNEQYIFYKEDSDSIQIDLSAMATPQSAKAVDTASIYQEIDLGVLTAANQTWQAPYVSDWAVAVGDFGQTRTDSTPPSVPQGLSGTALSDSEIMLDWQAATDPRSGVSHYVVYRYGVEIGTSTSLSFTDANLTALTSYTYTVTAVNNANLESSFSEAITLTTLQAPPVADAGGPYSGDEGSGITLDGSGSTDADDDIVAYEWDFDGDDAYNDASGVNATYNAVASGVYTIGLRVTDGAGASDTATATVTVNNVAPTADAGGPYDGLVGIDVVLDASASSDPGNDIVAYDWDLNNDGSYDDASGISTTFNSAASGAFLVGLRVTDADGAIDAATATISVGQQAPAGSYYPPPGESVANQFLSTPGEVGLSASIVTDLGAVITAGRWALWRHGYLV
;
A
#
# COMPACT_ATOMS: atom_id res chain seq x y z
N MET A 1 15.02 -53.71 23.42
CA MET A 1 16.40 -53.79 23.94
C MET A 1 16.84 -52.35 24.22
N THR A 2 17.32 -51.92 25.39
CA THR A 2 17.58 -52.62 26.67
C THR A 2 17.52 -51.60 27.82
N ARG A 3 16.86 -51.94 28.94
CA ARG A 3 16.97 -51.19 30.22
C ARG A 3 18.35 -51.43 30.86
N ILE A 4 19.03 -50.40 31.33
CA ILE A 4 20.09 -50.49 32.37
C ILE A 4 20.04 -49.15 33.15
N THR A 5 19.52 -48.95 34.37
CA THR A 5 19.67 -49.62 35.69
C THR A 5 21.08 -49.80 36.23
N GLY A 6 21.68 -48.69 36.69
CA GLY A 6 22.46 -48.58 37.96
C GLY A 6 23.83 -49.26 38.08
N VAL A 7 24.62 -48.76 39.06
CA VAL A 7 25.81 -49.31 39.78
C VAL A 7 26.38 -48.11 40.57
N ARG A 8 26.57 -48.06 41.91
CA ARG A 8 27.21 -48.90 42.96
C ARG A 8 28.73 -48.69 43.14
N PHE A 9 29.17 -48.79 44.42
CA PHE A 9 30.51 -48.69 45.07
C PHE A 9 30.79 -47.34 45.77
N ALA A 10 30.90 -47.17 47.11
CA ALA A 10 31.56 -47.90 48.24
C ALA A 10 33.07 -47.50 48.43
N LEU A 11 33.66 -47.32 49.63
CA LEU A 11 33.29 -47.61 51.03
C LEU A 11 34.15 -46.76 52.00
N LEU A 12 33.61 -46.13 53.06
CA LEU A 12 34.39 -45.80 54.27
C LEU A 12 33.53 -45.67 55.55
N LEU A 13 33.99 -46.35 56.62
CA LEU A 13 33.68 -46.24 58.06
C LEU A 13 32.21 -46.10 58.57
N PHE A 14 31.88 -46.97 59.55
CA PHE A 14 30.61 -46.98 60.27
C PHE A 14 30.84 -46.76 61.79
N VAL A 15 30.23 -45.69 62.32
CA VAL A 15 29.68 -45.53 63.70
C VAL A 15 30.62 -45.54 64.93
N LEU A 16 30.67 -44.38 65.61
CA LEU A 16 30.20 -44.25 67.00
C LEU A 16 29.73 -42.81 67.29
N LEU A 17 28.63 -42.66 68.05
CA LEU A 17 27.91 -41.39 68.26
C LEU A 17 28.47 -40.56 69.44
N VAL A 18 28.60 -39.25 69.21
CA VAL A 18 28.14 -38.14 70.09
C VAL A 18 27.71 -37.01 69.14
N PRO A 19 26.58 -36.31 69.34
CA PRO A 19 26.08 -35.34 68.36
C PRO A 19 26.92 -34.05 68.33
N LEU A 20 27.12 -33.48 67.14
CA LEU A 20 27.40 -32.05 67.01
C LEU A 20 26.20 -31.29 67.58
N ALA A 21 26.45 -30.18 68.27
CA ALA A 21 25.41 -29.19 68.50
C ALA A 21 24.91 -28.70 67.13
N THR A 22 23.65 -29.01 66.81
CA THR A 22 22.93 -28.26 65.79
C THR A 22 22.91 -26.82 66.25
N VAL A 23 23.57 -25.95 65.49
CA VAL A 23 23.31 -24.51 65.55
C VAL A 23 21.83 -24.37 65.19
N PHE A 24 21.00 -24.15 66.20
CA PHE A 24 19.64 -23.67 65.97
C PHE A 24 19.81 -22.31 65.31
N ALA A 25 19.27 -22.15 64.10
CA ALA A 25 19.12 -20.83 63.52
C ALA A 25 18.29 -20.02 64.53
N GLN A 26 18.81 -18.87 64.97
CA GLN A 26 18.08 -18.02 65.90
C GLN A 26 16.73 -17.65 65.25
N PRO A 27 15.61 -17.70 65.99
CA PRO A 27 14.32 -17.32 65.45
C PRO A 27 14.40 -15.86 64.99
N VAL A 28 13.87 -15.58 63.80
CA VAL A 28 13.86 -14.23 63.22
C VAL A 28 12.63 -13.49 63.77
N PRO A 29 12.79 -12.33 64.43
CA PRO A 29 11.65 -11.56 64.91
C PRO A 29 10.82 -11.01 63.75
N THR A 30 9.50 -10.96 63.95
CA THR A 30 8.53 -10.36 63.02
C THR A 30 8.61 -8.84 63.03
N ALA A 31 9.03 -8.25 64.16
CA ALA A 31 9.48 -6.87 64.26
C ALA A 31 10.50 -6.71 65.39
N TYR A 32 11.50 -5.86 65.16
CA TYR A 32 12.62 -5.66 66.08
C TYR A 32 13.03 -4.19 66.13
N TRP A 33 13.14 -3.65 67.34
CA TRP A 33 13.62 -2.30 67.61
C TRP A 33 14.88 -2.35 68.47
N GLN A 34 16.03 -2.24 67.81
CA GLN A 34 17.31 -1.91 68.45
C GLN A 34 17.29 -0.42 68.77
N LEU A 35 17.36 -0.06 70.05
CA LEU A 35 17.11 1.31 70.51
C LEU A 35 18.42 2.13 70.57
N ASP A 36 19.27 1.95 69.57
CA ASP A 36 20.68 2.40 69.60
C ASP A 36 20.96 3.71 68.86
N GLU A 37 20.06 4.19 67.99
CA GLU A 37 20.43 5.19 66.96
C GLU A 37 20.49 6.66 67.40
N GLY A 38 20.01 7.00 68.61
CA GLY A 38 20.25 8.32 69.20
C GLY A 38 19.58 9.53 68.49
N ALA A 39 18.43 9.95 69.02
CA ALA A 39 17.73 11.22 68.75
C ALA A 39 16.93 11.38 67.44
N GLY A 40 15.79 10.68 67.36
CA GLY A 40 14.58 11.22 66.71
C GLY A 40 13.81 10.22 65.85
N THR A 41 12.61 9.85 66.30
CA THR A 41 11.75 8.77 65.75
C THR A 41 12.42 7.40 65.68
N THR A 42 11.68 6.32 65.98
CA THR A 42 12.16 4.96 65.69
C THR A 42 11.72 4.63 64.26
N THR A 43 12.49 5.13 63.29
CA THR A 43 12.29 4.92 61.85
C THR A 43 12.89 3.59 61.43
N ALA A 44 12.10 2.76 60.75
CA ALA A 44 12.31 1.34 60.50
C ALA A 44 12.29 0.46 61.76
N ASP A 45 11.44 -0.55 61.75
CA ASP A 45 11.75 -1.80 62.45
C ASP A 45 12.70 -2.61 61.54
N ALA A 46 13.62 -3.38 62.10
CA ALA A 46 14.72 -3.95 61.30
C ALA A 46 14.27 -4.98 60.23
N ILE A 47 13.01 -5.43 60.26
CA ILE A 47 12.49 -6.56 59.47
C ILE A 47 11.14 -6.20 58.79
N GLY A 48 10.67 -4.95 58.93
CA GLY A 48 9.39 -4.47 58.40
C GLY A 48 9.19 -2.95 58.51
N ASN A 49 8.08 -2.46 57.94
CA ASN A 49 7.79 -1.02 57.85
C ASN A 49 6.96 -0.47 59.03
N ASN A 50 7.09 -1.02 60.24
CA ASN A 50 6.23 -0.66 61.39
C ASN A 50 6.85 0.44 62.27
N ASP A 51 7.04 1.63 61.69
CA ASP A 51 7.67 2.78 62.35
C ASP A 51 6.94 3.25 63.62
N GLY A 52 7.73 3.55 64.65
CA GLY A 52 7.24 4.00 65.97
C GLY A 52 7.36 5.51 66.20
N THR A 53 6.31 6.12 66.77
CA THR A 53 6.35 7.52 67.21
C THR A 53 6.71 7.61 68.69
N LEU A 54 7.83 8.28 68.99
CA LEU A 54 8.29 8.60 70.35
C LEU A 54 7.48 9.78 70.92
N VAL A 55 6.95 9.64 72.13
CA VAL A 55 6.23 10.70 72.85
C VAL A 55 6.80 10.85 74.25
N GLY A 56 7.45 11.99 74.53
CA GLY A 56 7.96 12.37 75.86
C GLY A 56 9.26 11.69 76.31
N THR A 57 9.56 10.50 75.79
CA THR A 57 10.77 9.71 76.09
C THR A 57 12.07 10.46 75.82
N SER A 58 13.13 10.08 76.56
CA SER A 58 14.50 10.55 76.32
C SER A 58 15.46 9.38 76.12
N TRP A 59 16.68 9.63 75.62
CA TRP A 59 17.69 8.59 75.45
C TRP A 59 18.55 8.45 76.72
N GLY A 60 18.68 7.21 77.19
CA GLY A 60 19.52 6.79 78.31
C GLY A 60 20.58 5.78 77.87
N THR A 61 21.32 5.23 78.84
CA THR A 61 22.31 4.16 78.61
C THR A 61 21.63 2.80 78.62
N GLY A 62 21.78 2.05 77.53
CA GLY A 62 21.19 0.73 77.32
C GLY A 62 21.90 -0.42 78.06
N VAL A 63 21.66 -1.63 77.58
CA VAL A 63 22.38 -2.85 77.97
C VAL A 63 23.68 -2.96 77.17
N SER A 64 23.58 -2.72 75.85
CA SER A 64 24.66 -2.77 74.85
C SER A 64 25.12 -1.37 74.45
N ALA A 65 24.22 -0.46 74.06
CA ALA A 65 24.55 0.93 73.74
C ALA A 65 23.53 1.97 74.24
N ALA A 66 22.56 2.41 73.42
CA ALA A 66 21.58 3.42 73.82
C ALA A 66 20.22 2.77 74.11
N ALA A 67 19.35 3.46 74.86
CA ALA A 67 18.02 2.93 75.18
C ALA A 67 17.01 4.05 75.46
N LEU A 68 15.71 3.71 75.44
CA LEU A 68 14.65 4.68 75.73
C LEU A 68 14.35 4.74 77.22
N ASP A 69 14.49 5.93 77.82
CA ASP A 69 14.17 6.20 79.22
C ASP A 69 12.79 6.88 79.36
N PHE A 70 11.96 6.32 80.24
CA PHE A 70 10.55 6.68 80.45
C PHE A 70 10.34 7.24 81.87
N ASN A 71 9.72 8.42 81.97
CA ASN A 71 9.54 9.14 83.24
C ASN A 71 8.36 8.69 84.13
N GLY A 72 7.63 7.64 83.76
CA GLY A 72 6.49 7.12 84.55
C GLY A 72 5.23 7.99 84.58
N SER A 73 5.16 9.09 83.81
CA SER A 73 4.08 10.08 83.90
C SER A 73 3.30 10.28 82.61
N ASN A 74 3.98 10.40 81.46
CA ASN A 74 3.36 10.68 80.17
C ASN A 74 4.11 10.11 78.96
N ASP A 75 5.18 9.36 79.18
CA ASP A 75 6.10 8.93 78.12
C ASP A 75 5.67 7.58 77.54
N TYR A 76 5.68 7.46 76.22
CA TYR A 76 5.36 6.22 75.52
C TYR A 76 5.91 6.21 74.09
N VAL A 77 6.01 5.02 73.52
CA VAL A 77 6.10 4.83 72.06
C VAL A 77 4.76 4.32 71.58
N SER A 78 4.26 4.86 70.46
CA SER A 78 3.07 4.34 69.78
C SER A 78 3.42 3.93 68.36
N ILE A 79 3.11 2.68 68.01
CA ILE A 79 3.24 2.12 66.67
C ILE A 79 1.83 1.94 66.11
N ALA A 80 1.66 2.29 64.83
CA ALA A 80 0.39 2.18 64.13
C ALA A 80 -0.05 0.72 64.00
N ASP A 81 -1.36 0.50 63.86
CA ASP A 81 -1.91 -0.83 63.59
C ASP A 81 -1.55 -1.27 62.16
N SER A 82 -1.16 -2.53 61.99
CA SER A 82 -0.56 -3.05 60.76
C SER A 82 -0.90 -4.53 60.57
N PRO A 83 -1.25 -5.00 59.36
CA PRO A 83 -1.50 -6.42 59.10
C PRO A 83 -0.31 -7.32 59.47
N ALA A 84 0.91 -6.79 59.41
CA ALA A 84 2.13 -7.51 59.78
C ALA A 84 2.25 -7.78 61.28
N LEU A 85 1.48 -7.09 62.13
CA LEU A 85 1.46 -7.24 63.58
C LEU A 85 0.07 -7.65 64.14
N ASP A 86 -0.80 -8.24 63.31
CA ASP A 86 -2.09 -8.77 63.77
C ASP A 86 -1.94 -10.15 64.45
N PHE A 87 -1.73 -10.12 65.78
CA PHE A 87 -1.69 -11.26 66.69
C PHE A 87 -2.88 -12.24 66.57
N SER A 88 -4.02 -11.83 66.00
CA SER A 88 -5.20 -12.71 65.87
C SER A 88 -5.10 -13.70 64.72
N SER A 89 -4.20 -13.43 63.75
CA SER A 89 -3.89 -14.31 62.62
C SER A 89 -2.80 -15.35 62.93
N TRP A 90 -2.04 -15.14 64.02
CA TRP A 90 -0.81 -15.88 64.29
C TRP A 90 -1.03 -17.24 64.99
N PRO A 91 -0.20 -18.26 64.68
CA PRO A 91 -0.25 -19.56 65.35
C PRO A 91 0.24 -19.55 66.80
N GLY A 92 0.98 -18.50 67.18
CA GLY A 92 1.48 -18.21 68.52
C GLY A 92 1.97 -16.76 68.57
N ALA A 93 2.49 -16.30 69.71
CA ALA A 93 3.10 -14.97 69.77
C ALA A 93 4.14 -14.90 70.89
N THR A 94 5.27 -14.25 70.66
CA THR A 94 6.25 -13.97 71.72
C THR A 94 6.67 -12.51 71.69
N VAL A 95 6.71 -11.88 72.87
CA VAL A 95 7.28 -10.53 73.04
C VAL A 95 8.41 -10.62 74.05
N ALA A 96 9.61 -10.20 73.66
CA ALA A 96 10.81 -10.18 74.49
C ALA A 96 11.40 -8.77 74.52
N LEU A 97 11.95 -8.35 75.66
CA LEU A 97 12.60 -7.04 75.84
C LEU A 97 13.53 -7.03 77.05
N TRP A 98 14.47 -6.08 77.05
CA TRP A 98 15.21 -5.71 78.25
C TRP A 98 14.54 -4.53 78.96
N ALA A 99 14.44 -4.62 80.28
CA ALA A 99 13.84 -3.57 81.12
C ALA A 99 14.70 -3.25 82.34
N LYS A 100 14.86 -1.96 82.63
CA LYS A 100 15.52 -1.43 83.83
C LYS A 100 14.56 -0.57 84.64
N PRO A 101 13.86 -1.13 85.63
CA PRO A 101 12.86 -0.39 86.39
C PRO A 101 13.49 0.78 87.17
N GLY A 102 13.11 2.01 86.81
CA GLY A 102 13.49 3.24 87.51
C GLY A 102 12.61 3.53 88.74
N GLN A 103 11.43 2.90 88.84
CA GLN A 103 10.60 2.88 90.04
C GLN A 103 9.85 1.56 90.21
N LEU A 104 9.73 1.09 91.45
CA LEU A 104 8.96 -0.10 91.85
C LEU A 104 7.91 0.23 92.92
N ASN A 105 6.95 -0.67 93.13
CA ASN A 105 5.77 -0.50 93.99
C ASN A 105 4.95 0.77 93.66
N ALA A 106 4.80 1.07 92.37
CA ALA A 106 3.94 2.15 91.92
C ALA A 106 2.47 1.90 92.33
N ALA A 107 1.68 2.96 92.46
CA ALA A 107 0.27 2.87 92.88
C ALA A 107 -0.65 2.12 91.89
N ASN A 108 -0.14 1.76 90.71
CA ASN A 108 -0.77 0.94 89.69
C ASN A 108 0.29 0.07 89.01
N ASP A 109 -0.15 -1.01 88.35
CA ASP A 109 0.69 -1.78 87.42
C ASP A 109 1.36 -0.84 86.38
N GLN A 110 2.63 -1.08 86.04
CA GLN A 110 3.42 -0.35 85.05
C GLN A 110 3.58 -1.18 83.78
N THR A 111 3.28 -0.62 82.61
CA THR A 111 3.21 -1.39 81.35
C THR A 111 4.46 -1.19 80.50
N LEU A 112 5.10 -2.31 80.15
CA LEU A 112 6.32 -2.35 79.33
C LEU A 112 5.93 -2.42 77.86
N TYR A 113 5.02 -3.34 77.53
CA TYR A 113 4.36 -3.48 76.23
C TYR A 113 2.85 -3.69 76.39
N GLY A 114 2.04 -3.14 75.49
CA GLY A 114 0.61 -3.45 75.43
C GLY A 114 -0.06 -3.18 74.09
N HIS A 115 -1.03 -4.02 73.74
CA HIS A 115 -1.89 -3.91 72.55
C HIS A 115 -3.37 -4.15 72.91
N TRP A 116 -4.30 -3.42 72.27
CA TRP A 116 -5.71 -3.27 72.70
C TRP A 116 -6.71 -3.26 71.53
N ASN A 117 -7.92 -3.77 71.77
CA ASN A 117 -9.03 -3.78 70.81
C ASN A 117 -10.07 -2.66 71.10
N ALA A 118 -10.77 -2.21 70.07
CA ALA A 118 -11.71 -1.08 70.05
C ALA A 118 -13.01 -1.31 70.89
N PRO A 119 -13.93 -0.33 71.00
CA PRO A 119 -14.39 0.20 72.29
C PRO A 119 -15.35 -0.74 73.05
N GLY A 120 -14.79 -1.61 73.91
CA GLY A 120 -15.57 -2.58 74.68
C GLY A 120 -15.06 -2.84 76.11
N LYS A 121 -13.78 -3.26 76.25
CA LYS A 121 -12.93 -3.23 77.47
C LYS A 121 -11.65 -4.10 77.43
N PHE A 122 -11.32 -4.76 76.32
CA PHE A 122 -10.44 -5.94 76.35
C PHE A 122 -9.05 -5.69 75.74
N ARG A 123 -8.03 -6.35 76.32
CA ARG A 123 -6.61 -6.30 75.90
C ARG A 123 -6.32 -7.53 75.05
N THR A 124 -5.51 -7.43 74.02
CA THR A 124 -5.06 -8.61 73.29
C THR A 124 -3.84 -9.22 73.97
N PHE A 125 -2.76 -8.44 74.08
CA PHE A 125 -1.50 -8.88 74.69
C PHE A 125 -0.86 -7.76 75.53
N GLN A 126 -0.19 -8.12 76.64
CA GLN A 126 0.44 -7.14 77.55
C GLN A 126 1.60 -7.76 78.35
N VAL A 127 2.71 -7.03 78.44
CA VAL A 127 3.86 -7.30 79.32
C VAL A 127 3.98 -6.16 80.33
N LEU A 128 4.03 -6.45 81.63
CA LEU A 128 3.96 -5.42 82.68
C LEU A 128 4.66 -5.82 83.98
N ILE A 129 4.91 -4.82 84.84
CA ILE A 129 5.26 -5.00 86.25
C ILE A 129 4.01 -4.72 87.10
N THR A 130 3.61 -5.69 87.92
CA THR A 130 2.46 -5.56 88.83
C THR A 130 2.75 -4.64 90.02
N VAL A 131 1.70 -4.20 90.72
CA VAL A 131 1.83 -3.51 92.03
C VAL A 131 2.58 -4.30 93.11
N ASN A 132 2.81 -5.61 92.91
CA ASN A 132 3.61 -6.48 93.79
C ASN A 132 5.05 -6.68 93.28
N ASN A 133 5.51 -5.86 92.33
CA ASN A 133 6.78 -5.94 91.62
C ASN A 133 7.02 -7.23 90.83
N ARG A 134 6.00 -8.03 90.52
CA ARG A 134 6.17 -9.20 89.67
C ARG A 134 6.05 -8.84 88.20
N TRP A 135 6.92 -9.40 87.37
CA TRP A 135 6.73 -9.40 85.92
C TRP A 135 5.50 -10.24 85.61
N GLN A 136 4.66 -9.79 84.67
CA GLN A 136 3.42 -10.47 84.36
C GLN A 136 3.11 -10.38 82.87
N CYS A 137 2.82 -11.54 82.29
CA CYS A 137 2.24 -11.65 80.96
C CYS A 137 0.71 -11.68 81.09
N ARG A 138 -0.01 -11.01 80.19
CA ARG A 138 -1.48 -11.11 80.10
C ARG A 138 -1.95 -11.23 78.66
N SER A 139 -2.92 -12.11 78.40
CA SER A 139 -3.56 -12.31 77.09
C SER A 139 -5.08 -12.40 77.23
N ASN A 140 -5.81 -11.68 76.38
CA ASN A 140 -7.28 -11.52 76.41
C ASN A 140 -7.84 -11.05 77.79
N HIS A 141 -9.12 -10.65 77.85
CA HIS A 141 -9.68 -10.14 79.12
C HIS A 141 -10.07 -11.24 80.11
N ASN A 142 -10.61 -12.36 79.63
CA ASN A 142 -11.25 -13.38 80.46
C ASN A 142 -10.32 -14.55 80.80
N ASN A 143 -9.36 -14.25 81.69
CA ASN A 143 -8.59 -15.21 82.49
C ASN A 143 -7.29 -15.80 81.89
N GLY A 144 -6.56 -15.00 81.10
CA GLY A 144 -5.13 -15.21 80.83
C GLY A 144 -4.23 -14.18 81.50
N SER A 145 -3.58 -14.55 82.61
CA SER A 145 -2.51 -13.76 83.23
C SER A 145 -1.63 -14.61 84.13
N ILE A 146 -0.32 -14.59 83.92
CA ILE A 146 0.64 -15.36 84.72
C ILE A 146 1.74 -14.43 85.26
N ASP A 147 1.93 -14.48 86.59
CA ASP A 147 3.00 -13.77 87.29
C ASP A 147 4.28 -14.60 87.28
N SER A 148 5.43 -13.94 87.15
CA SER A 148 6.73 -14.52 87.45
C SER A 148 6.80 -15.00 88.90
N THR A 149 7.77 -15.85 89.21
CA THR A 149 8.12 -16.20 90.60
C THR A 149 9.01 -15.13 91.24
N SER A 150 9.94 -14.59 90.46
CA SER A 150 10.85 -13.50 90.78
C SER A 150 10.13 -12.15 90.77
N VAL A 151 10.72 -11.19 91.48
CA VAL A 151 10.30 -9.78 91.47
C VAL A 151 11.31 -8.97 90.66
N ALA A 152 10.82 -7.96 89.95
CA ALA A 152 11.63 -6.93 89.32
C ALA A 152 12.50 -6.24 90.38
N THR A 153 13.76 -5.95 90.06
CA THR A 153 14.69 -5.19 90.91
C THR A 153 14.83 -3.76 90.39
N LEU A 154 15.06 -2.81 91.30
CA LEU A 154 15.16 -1.38 90.97
C LEU A 154 16.55 -1.07 90.40
N GLY A 155 16.61 -0.52 89.19
CA GLY A 155 17.84 -0.05 88.56
C GLY A 155 18.75 -1.14 87.99
N GLU A 156 18.30 -2.40 87.99
CA GLU A 156 18.98 -3.53 87.36
C GLU A 156 18.33 -3.83 86.00
N TRP A 157 19.14 -4.20 85.01
CA TRP A 157 18.65 -4.68 83.72
C TRP A 157 18.16 -6.13 83.89
N THR A 158 16.98 -6.43 83.37
CA THR A 158 16.38 -7.77 83.38
C THR A 158 15.79 -8.05 82.00
N HIS A 159 16.08 -9.22 81.43
CA HIS A 159 15.44 -9.68 80.20
C HIS A 159 14.11 -10.35 80.53
N VAL A 160 13.03 -9.95 79.86
CA VAL A 160 11.67 -10.43 80.17
C VAL A 160 10.96 -10.79 78.89
N ALA A 161 10.47 -12.02 78.81
CA ALA A 161 9.71 -12.50 77.66
C ALA A 161 8.36 -13.10 78.05
N CYS A 162 7.38 -12.92 77.17
CA CYS A 162 6.03 -13.43 77.28
C CYS A 162 5.68 -14.20 76.02
N ALA A 163 5.59 -15.54 76.13
CA ALA A 163 5.24 -16.41 75.01
C ALA A 163 3.83 -16.97 75.19
N TRP A 164 3.01 -16.86 74.15
CA TRP A 164 1.65 -17.34 74.07
C TRP A 164 1.48 -18.34 72.94
N SER A 165 0.67 -19.36 73.22
CA SER A 165 0.18 -20.36 72.28
C SER A 165 -1.31 -20.60 72.53
N PRO A 166 -2.05 -21.20 71.59
CA PRO A 166 -3.42 -21.66 71.84
C PRO A 166 -3.57 -22.65 73.01
N GLN A 167 -2.47 -23.18 73.53
CA GLN A 167 -2.41 -24.14 74.64
C GLN A 167 -2.05 -23.50 76.00
N GLY A 168 -1.58 -22.24 76.03
CA GLY A 168 -1.22 -21.55 77.27
C GLY A 168 -0.28 -20.34 77.10
N LEU A 169 -0.03 -19.66 78.22
CA LEU A 169 0.79 -18.45 78.35
C LEU A 169 1.96 -18.70 79.33
N THR A 170 3.19 -18.38 78.93
CA THR A 170 4.42 -18.51 79.75
C THR A 170 5.09 -17.15 79.96
N VAL A 171 5.61 -16.92 81.17
CA VAL A 171 6.51 -15.81 81.51
C VAL A 171 7.93 -16.30 81.75
N TYR A 172 8.90 -15.60 81.15
CA TYR A 172 10.33 -15.83 81.30
C TYR A 172 11.00 -14.61 81.92
N VAL A 173 12.03 -14.85 82.73
CA VAL A 173 12.90 -13.83 83.34
C VAL A 173 14.33 -14.30 83.16
N ASP A 174 15.21 -13.45 82.63
CA ASP A 174 16.62 -13.72 82.35
C ASP A 174 16.84 -15.06 81.61
N GLY A 175 16.03 -15.25 80.56
CA GLY A 175 16.06 -16.45 79.71
C GLY A 175 15.36 -17.69 80.29
N VAL A 176 14.93 -17.68 81.55
CA VAL A 176 14.40 -18.88 82.25
C VAL A 176 12.87 -18.83 82.35
N ALA A 177 12.21 -19.94 81.99
CA ALA A 177 10.77 -20.12 82.15
C ALA A 177 10.40 -20.18 83.64
N GLU A 178 9.71 -19.15 84.16
CA GLU A 178 9.37 -19.09 85.58
C GLU A 178 7.97 -19.62 85.90
N ALA A 179 7.00 -19.39 85.00
CA ALA A 179 5.63 -19.87 85.19
C ALA A 179 4.86 -19.97 83.87
N THR A 180 4.01 -21.01 83.76
CA THR A 180 3.13 -21.27 82.61
C THR A 180 1.70 -21.50 83.09
N ASP A 181 0.73 -20.84 82.47
CA ASP A 181 -0.70 -21.10 82.66
C ASP A 181 -1.30 -21.76 81.41
N THR A 182 -1.61 -23.05 81.51
CA THR A 182 -2.24 -23.85 80.44
C THR A 182 -3.77 -23.82 80.45
N ALA A 183 -4.39 -23.08 81.37
CA ALA A 183 -5.84 -22.83 81.37
C ALA A 183 -6.23 -21.73 80.36
N VAL A 184 -5.26 -21.01 79.82
CA VAL A 184 -5.42 -19.92 78.85
C VAL A 184 -5.48 -20.49 77.44
N GLN A 185 -6.66 -20.96 77.02
CA GLN A 185 -6.86 -21.63 75.72
C GLN A 185 -7.81 -20.85 74.82
N GLY A 186 -7.50 -20.78 73.52
CA GLY A 186 -8.28 -20.06 72.51
C GLY A 186 -7.40 -19.41 71.44
N SER A 187 -7.94 -18.43 70.73
CA SER A 187 -7.19 -17.48 69.89
C SER A 187 -7.04 -16.14 70.62
N LEU A 188 -6.08 -15.31 70.20
CA LEU A 188 -6.05 -13.91 70.61
C LEU A 188 -7.20 -13.14 69.95
N ASP A 189 -7.74 -12.13 70.64
CA ASP A 189 -8.83 -11.29 70.12
C ASP A 189 -8.36 -10.47 68.90
N ALA A 190 -9.25 -10.21 67.93
CA ALA A 190 -8.95 -9.42 66.74
C ALA A 190 -8.46 -8.00 67.06
N ASN A 191 -7.49 -7.50 66.31
CA ASN A 191 -6.77 -6.26 66.60
C ASN A 191 -7.28 -5.07 65.79
N SER A 192 -7.24 -3.88 66.39
CA SER A 192 -7.69 -2.63 65.76
C SER A 192 -7.16 -1.36 66.47
N GLY A 193 -6.05 -1.48 67.21
CA GLY A 193 -5.54 -0.46 68.12
C GLY A 193 -4.03 -0.37 68.12
N LEU A 194 -3.49 0.65 68.78
CA LEU A 194 -2.05 0.91 68.78
C LEU A 194 -1.28 -0.13 69.60
N HIS A 195 -0.13 -0.55 69.08
CA HIS A 195 0.91 -1.18 69.91
C HIS A 195 1.63 -0.06 70.67
N THR A 196 1.93 -0.31 71.95
CA THR A 196 2.50 0.70 72.85
C THR A 196 3.65 0.15 73.68
N PHE A 197 4.76 0.92 73.74
CA PHE A 197 5.86 0.68 74.68
C PHE A 197 5.82 1.72 75.81
N GLY A 198 6.16 1.30 77.02
CA GLY A 198 6.25 2.15 78.22
C GLY A 198 4.91 2.69 78.75
N ALA A 199 3.77 2.40 78.12
CA ALA A 199 2.45 2.80 78.59
C ALA A 199 1.36 1.82 78.18
N ARG A 200 0.13 2.14 78.59
CA ARG A 200 -1.07 1.35 78.31
C ARG A 200 -2.19 2.22 77.74
N GLU A 201 -2.51 1.97 76.48
CA GLU A 201 -3.71 2.47 75.81
C GLU A 201 -5.00 2.05 76.57
N LYS A 202 -6.00 2.93 76.61
CA LYS A 202 -7.39 2.57 76.94
C LYS A 202 -8.37 3.58 76.35
N ASN A 203 -9.15 3.14 75.37
CA ASN A 203 -10.27 3.93 74.83
C ASN A 203 -9.84 5.34 74.37
N GLY A 204 -8.69 5.45 73.71
CA GLY A 204 -8.07 6.70 73.27
C GLY A 204 -7.27 7.44 74.34
N SER A 205 -6.85 6.80 75.43
CA SER A 205 -6.14 7.46 76.54
C SER A 205 -5.04 6.62 77.16
N MET A 206 -3.81 7.15 77.18
CA MET A 206 -2.66 6.51 77.81
C MET A 206 -2.74 6.55 79.34
N SER A 207 -2.25 5.48 79.96
CA SER A 207 -2.30 5.24 81.41
C SER A 207 -1.24 4.21 81.80
N ARG A 208 -1.02 3.99 83.10
CA ARG A 208 -0.14 2.90 83.60
C ARG A 208 1.27 2.91 82.98
N PHE A 209 1.82 4.12 82.90
CA PHE A 209 3.15 4.40 82.40
C PHE A 209 4.22 3.64 83.20
N PHE A 210 5.28 3.23 82.51
CA PHE A 210 6.49 2.66 83.08
C PHE A 210 7.48 3.76 83.43
N THR A 211 8.19 3.55 84.54
CA THR A 211 9.27 4.42 85.01
C THR A 211 10.56 3.62 84.91
N GLY A 212 11.51 4.09 84.10
CA GLY A 212 12.77 3.39 83.84
C GLY A 212 13.06 3.24 82.35
N THR A 213 14.08 2.45 82.04
CA THR A 213 14.64 2.33 80.69
C THR A 213 14.21 1.01 80.03
N LEU A 214 13.89 1.02 78.74
CA LEU A 214 13.60 -0.16 77.91
C LEU A 214 14.58 -0.23 76.75
N ASP A 215 14.99 -1.44 76.41
CA ASP A 215 15.99 -1.74 75.38
C ASP A 215 15.64 -3.04 74.64
N GLU A 216 16.19 -3.20 73.43
CA GLU A 216 16.15 -4.41 72.58
C GLU A 216 14.78 -5.11 72.54
N ILE A 217 13.76 -4.46 71.95
CA ILE A 217 12.37 -4.95 71.95
C ILE A 217 12.10 -5.80 70.70
N GLN A 218 11.70 -7.06 70.91
CA GLN A 218 11.43 -8.04 69.85
C GLN A 218 10.01 -8.62 69.93
N ILE A 219 9.36 -8.78 68.77
CA ILE A 219 8.06 -9.43 68.63
C ILE A 219 8.15 -10.56 67.59
N TYR A 220 7.57 -11.71 67.90
CA TYR A 220 7.54 -12.91 67.06
C TYR A 220 6.09 -13.40 66.85
N ASP A 221 5.78 -13.84 65.64
CA ASP A 221 4.52 -14.45 65.20
C ASP A 221 4.37 -15.95 65.58
N LEU A 222 5.25 -16.43 66.46
CA LEU A 222 5.30 -17.79 66.94
C LEU A 222 5.67 -17.86 68.43
N THR A 223 5.40 -19.02 69.04
CA THR A 223 5.75 -19.29 70.44
C THR A 223 7.20 -19.78 70.52
N LEU A 224 8.11 -18.97 71.08
CA LEU A 224 9.49 -19.39 71.32
C LEU A 224 9.57 -20.46 72.41
N SER A 225 10.47 -21.41 72.25
CA SER A 225 10.81 -22.42 73.25
C SER A 225 11.79 -21.89 74.30
N ASP A 226 11.84 -22.56 75.46
CA ASP A 226 12.76 -22.25 76.56
C ASP A 226 14.22 -22.06 76.12
N ALA A 227 14.69 -22.88 75.15
CA ALA A 227 16.07 -22.82 74.66
C ALA A 227 16.32 -21.60 73.76
N GLU A 228 15.33 -21.16 73.00
CA GLU A 228 15.41 -19.98 72.15
C GLU A 228 15.35 -18.70 73.00
N VAL A 229 14.45 -18.64 73.99
CA VAL A 229 14.38 -17.51 74.93
C VAL A 229 15.63 -17.38 75.80
N PHE A 230 16.27 -18.51 76.17
CA PHE A 230 17.55 -18.49 76.87
C PHE A 230 18.71 -18.03 75.98
N ALA A 231 18.72 -18.40 74.70
CA ALA A 231 19.76 -17.96 73.76
C ALA A 231 19.72 -16.45 73.50
N LEU A 232 18.52 -15.85 73.44
CA LEU A 232 18.35 -14.39 73.33
C LEU A 232 18.94 -13.63 74.53
N TYR A 233 18.84 -14.19 75.75
CA TYR A 233 19.42 -13.59 76.95
C TYR A 233 20.96 -13.60 76.94
N GLU A 234 21.58 -14.75 76.66
CA GLU A 234 23.05 -14.90 76.71
C GLU A 234 23.78 -14.04 75.67
N ALA A 235 23.13 -13.75 74.53
CA ALA A 235 23.73 -12.94 73.46
C ALA A 235 23.90 -11.44 73.80
N MET A 236 23.31 -10.96 74.91
CA MET A 236 23.09 -9.54 75.17
C MET A 236 23.60 -9.03 76.54
N ALA A 237 24.48 -9.76 77.24
CA ALA A 237 24.91 -9.43 78.62
C ALA A 237 26.26 -8.65 78.72
N PRO A 238 26.36 -7.57 79.53
CA PRO A 238 27.55 -6.70 79.57
C PRO A 238 28.64 -7.13 80.58
N GLY A 239 29.93 -6.93 80.23
CA GLY A 239 31.06 -6.92 81.17
C GLY A 239 32.21 -7.92 80.96
N VAL A 240 32.49 -8.32 79.71
CA VAL A 240 33.64 -9.15 79.31
C VAL A 240 34.60 -8.28 78.48
N ASN A 241 35.92 -8.53 78.48
CA ASN A 241 36.83 -7.86 77.53
C ASN A 241 36.31 -8.16 76.10
N THR A 242 35.99 -7.12 75.35
CA THR A 242 35.30 -7.26 74.08
C THR A 242 36.34 -7.29 72.98
N ALA A 243 36.32 -8.31 72.11
CA ALA A 243 37.23 -8.35 70.99
C ALA A 243 37.11 -7.04 70.16
N PRO A 244 38.23 -6.46 69.70
CA PRO A 244 38.21 -5.20 68.97
C PRO A 244 37.37 -5.32 67.70
N THR A 245 36.87 -4.20 67.22
CA THR A 245 36.12 -4.10 65.97
C THR A 245 37.05 -3.62 64.86
N ALA A 246 37.20 -4.43 63.82
CA ALA A 246 37.80 -3.99 62.57
C ALA A 246 36.75 -3.20 61.76
N ASP A 247 37.10 -2.04 61.19
CA ASP A 247 36.12 -1.22 60.47
C ASP A 247 35.97 -1.70 59.02
N GLU A 248 34.75 -1.95 58.57
CA GLU A 248 34.51 -2.22 57.15
C GLU A 248 34.72 -0.96 56.30
N GLN A 249 35.26 -1.14 55.09
CA GLN A 249 35.49 -0.04 54.15
C GLN A 249 34.91 -0.37 52.77
N ALA A 250 34.46 0.66 52.06
CA ALA A 250 34.01 0.59 50.68
C ALA A 250 34.78 1.62 49.84
N VAL A 251 35.50 1.15 48.83
CA VAL A 251 36.37 1.98 47.98
C VAL A 251 36.24 1.58 46.51
N SER A 252 36.71 2.43 45.59
CA SER A 252 36.69 2.13 44.15
C SER A 252 37.96 2.59 43.44
N THR A 253 38.25 1.94 42.31
CA THR A 253 39.34 2.28 41.38
C THR A 253 38.97 1.83 39.98
N ALA A 254 39.60 2.39 38.95
CA ALA A 254 39.45 1.88 37.59
C ALA A 254 40.25 0.59 37.40
N ALA A 255 39.90 -0.21 36.38
CA ALA A 255 40.67 -1.36 35.93
C ALA A 255 42.14 -0.98 35.70
N ASP A 256 43.04 -1.94 35.95
CA ASP A 256 44.50 -1.81 35.87
C ASP A 256 45.13 -0.66 36.69
N THR A 257 44.36 0.03 37.55
CA THR A 257 44.80 1.20 38.32
C THR A 257 44.98 0.85 39.81
N PRO A 258 46.22 0.90 40.36
CA PRO A 258 46.47 0.64 41.78
C PRO A 258 45.85 1.68 42.71
N LEU A 259 45.30 1.21 43.84
CA LEU A 259 44.63 2.01 44.87
C LEU A 259 45.32 1.84 46.23
N ALA A 260 45.68 2.95 46.87
CA ALA A 260 46.21 2.95 48.24
C ALA A 260 45.06 2.97 49.27
N ILE A 261 45.17 2.15 50.33
CA ILE A 261 44.14 1.93 51.35
C ILE A 261 44.82 1.89 52.73
N THR A 262 44.28 2.61 53.71
CA THR A 262 44.71 2.57 55.11
C THR A 262 43.61 1.95 55.96
N LEU A 263 43.92 0.83 56.61
CA LEU A 263 42.99 0.08 57.45
C LEU A 263 42.73 0.79 58.78
N THR A 264 41.50 0.69 59.27
CA THR A 264 41.06 1.27 60.54
C THR A 264 40.30 0.26 61.40
N GLY A 265 40.23 0.54 62.69
CA GLY A 265 39.56 -0.29 63.67
C GLY A 265 39.43 0.47 64.97
N SER A 266 38.51 0.02 65.82
CA SER A 266 38.21 0.58 67.13
C SER A 266 38.16 -0.54 68.16
N ASP A 267 38.39 -0.17 69.42
CA ASP A 267 38.30 -1.08 70.55
C ASP A 267 37.39 -0.46 71.61
N PRO A 268 36.38 -1.18 72.16
CA PRO A 268 35.45 -0.62 73.14
C PRO A 268 36.14 -0.13 74.42
N GLU A 269 37.21 -0.82 74.82
CA GLU A 269 38.05 -0.48 75.97
C GLU A 269 39.17 0.54 75.61
N SER A 270 39.35 0.80 74.31
CA SER A 270 40.36 1.67 73.67
C SER A 270 41.82 1.18 73.80
N ASP A 271 42.03 -0.14 73.80
CA ASP A 271 43.36 -0.75 73.84
C ASP A 271 44.14 -0.64 72.50
N PRO A 272 45.49 -0.81 72.50
CA PRO A 272 46.32 -0.49 71.33
C PRO A 272 46.26 -1.54 70.21
N LEU A 273 45.83 -1.12 69.02
CA LEU A 273 45.49 -2.02 67.93
C LEU A 273 46.64 -2.36 66.98
N THR A 274 46.71 -3.62 66.56
CA THR A 274 47.57 -4.12 65.47
C THR A 274 46.73 -4.76 64.35
N PHE A 275 47.20 -4.67 63.11
CA PHE A 275 46.43 -5.02 61.92
C PHE A 275 47.08 -6.18 61.15
N ALA A 276 46.28 -7.14 60.69
CA ALA A 276 46.72 -8.27 59.87
C ALA A 276 45.74 -8.55 58.73
N ILE A 277 46.25 -8.83 57.53
CA ILE A 277 45.43 -9.31 56.41
C ILE A 277 45.05 -10.78 56.69
N ALA A 278 43.76 -11.05 56.83
CA ALA A 278 43.22 -12.36 57.15
C ALA A 278 42.92 -13.18 55.88
N ALA A 279 42.39 -12.53 54.84
CA ALA A 279 42.28 -13.09 53.50
C ALA A 279 42.71 -12.05 52.46
N ALA A 280 43.50 -12.47 51.47
CA ALA A 280 43.88 -11.65 50.33
C ALA A 280 42.71 -11.50 49.34
N PRO A 281 42.70 -10.45 48.50
CA PRO A 281 41.71 -10.31 47.44
C PRO A 281 41.79 -11.43 46.41
N SER A 282 40.68 -11.72 45.74
CA SER A 282 40.58 -12.83 44.79
C SER A 282 40.89 -12.41 43.35
N ASN A 283 40.63 -11.15 43.02
CA ASN A 283 40.73 -10.59 41.67
C ASN A 283 41.73 -9.43 41.56
N GLY A 284 42.59 -9.29 42.56
CA GLY A 284 43.76 -8.41 42.56
C GLY A 284 44.82 -8.87 43.55
N SER A 285 45.79 -8.01 43.81
CA SER A 285 46.90 -8.28 44.73
C SER A 285 47.11 -7.13 45.71
N LEU A 286 47.49 -7.46 46.95
CA LEU A 286 47.90 -6.49 47.96
C LEU A 286 49.42 -6.42 48.06
N SER A 287 49.94 -5.21 48.22
CA SER A 287 51.32 -4.91 48.58
C SER A 287 51.37 -3.87 49.71
N GLY A 288 52.52 -3.69 50.35
CA GLY A 288 52.66 -2.83 51.54
C GLY A 288 52.68 -3.62 52.86
N THR A 289 52.35 -2.95 53.96
CA THR A 289 52.34 -3.52 55.31
C THR A 289 51.27 -2.83 56.15
N ALA A 290 50.31 -3.61 56.64
CA ALA A 290 49.19 -3.10 57.43
C ALA A 290 49.64 -2.17 58.59
N PRO A 291 48.92 -1.06 58.86
CA PRO A 291 47.62 -0.69 58.28
C PRO A 291 47.67 -0.15 56.85
N ASP A 292 48.83 0.22 56.30
CA ASP A 292 48.93 0.84 54.97
C ASP A 292 49.22 -0.18 53.87
N VAL A 293 48.24 -0.42 53.00
CA VAL A 293 48.32 -1.37 51.87
C VAL A 293 47.98 -0.72 50.53
N THR A 294 48.38 -1.35 49.44
CA THR A 294 48.04 -0.95 48.08
C THR A 294 47.46 -2.14 47.35
N TYR A 295 46.20 -2.01 46.94
CA TYR A 295 45.49 -2.95 46.07
C TYR A 295 45.83 -2.67 44.61
N THR A 296 46.03 -3.71 43.81
CA THR A 296 46.18 -3.62 42.36
C THR A 296 45.29 -4.68 41.72
N PRO A 297 44.28 -4.31 40.91
CA PRO A 297 43.45 -5.26 40.18
C PRO A 297 44.30 -6.22 39.33
N ASN A 298 43.79 -7.42 39.09
CA ASN A 298 44.32 -8.29 38.03
C ASN A 298 44.04 -7.63 36.66
N GLY A 299 44.91 -7.92 35.68
CA GLY A 299 44.84 -7.32 34.34
C GLY A 299 43.46 -7.46 33.70
N GLY A 300 42.82 -6.33 33.39
CA GLY A 300 41.48 -6.27 32.78
C GLY A 300 40.32 -6.72 33.68
N TYR A 301 40.51 -6.80 35.00
CA TYR A 301 39.42 -7.15 35.93
C TYR A 301 38.49 -5.97 36.18
N VAL A 302 37.18 -6.21 36.05
CA VAL A 302 36.08 -5.29 36.38
C VAL A 302 35.09 -6.05 37.29
N GLY A 303 34.60 -5.38 38.32
CA GLY A 303 33.65 -5.94 39.28
C GLY A 303 34.05 -5.73 40.74
N ALA A 304 33.28 -6.35 41.64
CA ALA A 304 33.52 -6.29 43.08
C ALA A 304 34.55 -7.33 43.52
N ASP A 305 35.68 -6.87 44.03
CA ASP A 305 36.62 -7.68 44.81
C ASP A 305 36.54 -7.29 46.29
N SER A 306 37.08 -8.13 47.16
CA SER A 306 37.21 -7.80 48.58
C SER A 306 38.35 -8.56 49.23
N PHE A 307 38.92 -7.96 50.26
CA PHE A 307 39.87 -8.64 51.14
C PHE A 307 39.45 -8.43 52.57
N THR A 308 39.78 -9.37 53.45
CA THR A 308 39.44 -9.25 54.88
C THR A 308 40.68 -9.05 55.72
N PHE A 309 40.52 -8.26 56.78
CA PHE A 309 41.57 -7.99 57.75
C PHE A 309 41.03 -8.13 59.16
N THR A 310 41.91 -8.47 60.08
CA THR A 310 41.63 -8.53 61.51
C THR A 310 42.44 -7.49 62.24
N VAL A 311 41.88 -7.04 63.36
CA VAL A 311 42.49 -6.15 64.33
C VAL A 311 42.70 -6.92 65.63
N ASP A 312 43.80 -6.67 66.33
CA ASP A 312 44.16 -7.37 67.57
C ASP A 312 44.66 -6.36 68.60
N ASP A 313 44.08 -6.41 69.81
CA ASP A 313 44.34 -5.55 70.98
C ASP A 313 45.51 -6.08 71.86
N GLY A 314 45.96 -7.32 71.60
CA GLY A 314 46.93 -8.06 72.40
C GLY A 314 46.36 -9.19 73.28
N GLU A 315 45.04 -9.33 73.41
CA GLU A 315 44.35 -10.44 74.10
C GLU A 315 43.32 -11.15 73.20
N PHE A 316 42.56 -10.43 72.39
CA PHE A 316 41.59 -10.93 71.43
C PHE A 316 41.78 -10.35 70.02
N THR A 317 41.61 -11.23 69.03
CA THR A 317 41.53 -10.83 67.63
C THR A 317 40.07 -10.58 67.25
N SER A 318 39.82 -9.50 66.53
CA SER A 318 38.52 -9.13 65.95
C SER A 318 37.93 -10.24 65.09
N VAL A 319 36.61 -10.19 64.87
CA VAL A 319 36.04 -10.75 63.64
C VAL A 319 36.67 -10.05 62.44
N ALA A 320 36.89 -10.77 61.33
CA ALA A 320 37.54 -10.19 60.16
C ALA A 320 36.56 -9.25 59.43
N ALA A 321 36.90 -7.96 59.34
CA ALA A 321 36.15 -6.98 58.57
C ALA A 321 36.52 -7.05 57.09
N SER A 322 35.56 -6.68 56.23
CA SER A 322 35.77 -6.62 54.79
C SER A 322 36.17 -5.21 54.33
N VAL A 323 37.18 -5.13 53.47
CA VAL A 323 37.34 -3.99 52.56
C VAL A 323 36.76 -4.42 51.21
N SER A 324 35.60 -3.85 50.90
CA SER A 324 34.92 -4.01 49.60
C SER A 324 35.50 -3.03 48.59
N ILE A 325 35.83 -3.53 47.39
CA ILE A 325 36.49 -2.77 46.33
C ILE A 325 35.70 -2.93 45.04
N THR A 326 35.11 -1.85 44.56
CA THR A 326 34.49 -1.81 43.22
C THR A 326 35.55 -1.41 42.21
N VAL A 327 36.00 -2.35 41.38
CA VAL A 327 36.83 -2.04 40.21
C VAL A 327 35.91 -1.70 39.05
N THR A 328 35.88 -0.44 38.65
CA THR A 328 35.10 0.02 37.49
C THR A 328 35.87 -0.21 36.20
N ALA A 329 35.17 -0.40 35.09
CA ALA A 329 35.80 -0.42 33.79
C ALA A 329 36.48 0.93 33.46
N VAL A 330 37.34 0.91 32.45
CA VAL A 330 37.82 2.11 31.76
C VAL A 330 37.05 2.15 30.45
N ASN A 331 36.36 3.26 30.16
CA ASN A 331 35.52 3.36 28.97
C ASN A 331 36.32 3.10 27.68
N THR A 332 35.80 2.23 26.81
CA THR A 332 36.41 1.78 25.57
C THR A 332 35.48 2.12 24.40
N ALA A 333 35.96 2.94 23.47
CA ALA A 333 35.17 3.41 22.34
C ALA A 333 34.33 2.30 21.64
N PRO A 334 33.05 2.57 21.34
CA PRO A 334 32.12 1.56 20.89
C PRO A 334 32.44 1.06 19.48
N THR A 335 31.92 -0.12 19.16
CA THR A 335 32.02 -0.75 17.84
C THR A 335 30.68 -0.66 17.11
N ALA A 336 30.66 -0.05 15.92
CA ALA A 336 29.54 -0.14 15.00
C ALA A 336 29.59 -1.48 14.25
N ASP A 337 28.46 -2.19 14.12
CA ASP A 337 28.43 -3.49 13.47
C ASP A 337 28.23 -3.33 11.95
N GLU A 338 29.05 -4.03 11.15
CA GLU A 338 28.78 -4.15 9.71
C GLU A 338 27.54 -5.03 9.49
N GLN A 339 26.65 -4.59 8.59
CA GLN A 339 25.44 -5.34 8.24
C GLN A 339 25.44 -5.65 6.75
N ALA A 340 24.97 -6.85 6.39
CA ALA A 340 24.70 -7.24 5.02
C ALA A 340 23.22 -7.61 4.93
N VAL A 341 22.48 -6.84 4.15
CA VAL A 341 21.02 -6.98 3.98
C VAL A 341 20.66 -7.10 2.52
N SER A 342 19.47 -7.61 2.24
CA SER A 342 18.89 -7.63 0.91
C SER A 342 17.44 -7.17 0.96
N THR A 343 17.06 -6.39 -0.04
CA THR A 343 15.66 -6.07 -0.31
C THR A 343 15.39 -6.32 -1.78
N ALA A 344 14.13 -6.31 -2.16
CA ALA A 344 13.75 -6.26 -3.54
C ALA A 344 13.81 -4.85 -4.11
N ALA A 345 13.90 -4.75 -5.44
CA ALA A 345 13.55 -3.55 -6.18
C ALA A 345 12.20 -3.02 -5.68
N ASP A 346 12.10 -1.70 -5.56
CA ASP A 346 10.88 -0.98 -5.19
C ASP A 346 10.30 -1.34 -3.80
N THR A 347 11.03 -2.12 -2.99
CA THR A 347 10.61 -2.55 -1.65
C THR A 347 11.41 -1.82 -0.57
N PRO A 348 10.79 -0.91 0.21
CA PRO A 348 11.42 -0.29 1.36
C PRO A 348 11.82 -1.32 2.43
N LEU A 349 13.06 -1.25 2.90
CA LEU A 349 13.62 -2.12 3.92
C LEU A 349 13.89 -1.33 5.21
N ALA A 350 13.21 -1.71 6.28
CA ALA A 350 13.55 -1.25 7.63
C ALA A 350 14.87 -1.88 8.08
N ILE A 351 15.79 -1.05 8.56
CA ILE A 351 17.14 -1.41 9.01
C ILE A 351 17.36 -0.76 10.37
N THR A 352 17.39 -1.57 11.43
CA THR A 352 17.86 -1.14 12.75
C THR A 352 19.37 -1.27 12.80
N LEU A 353 20.07 -0.14 12.90
CA LEU A 353 21.51 -0.09 13.07
C LEU A 353 21.90 -0.67 14.43
N THR A 354 22.97 -1.45 14.46
CA THR A 354 23.48 -2.08 15.69
C THR A 354 24.93 -1.70 15.95
N GLY A 355 25.28 -1.73 17.22
CA GLY A 355 26.63 -1.57 17.71
C GLY A 355 26.73 -2.19 19.09
N SER A 356 27.97 -2.43 19.51
CA SER A 356 28.28 -2.96 20.82
C SER A 356 29.31 -2.09 21.51
N ASP A 357 29.08 -1.85 22.79
CA ASP A 357 29.99 -1.19 23.70
C ASP A 357 30.56 -2.22 24.69
N PRO A 358 31.89 -2.30 24.92
CA PRO A 358 32.47 -3.27 25.84
C PRO A 358 32.01 -3.10 27.29
N GLU A 359 31.71 -1.87 27.69
CA GLU A 359 31.20 -1.49 29.01
C GLU A 359 29.66 -1.53 29.10
N SER A 360 28.99 -1.67 27.95
CA SER A 360 27.53 -1.62 27.75
C SER A 360 26.91 -0.25 28.04
N ASP A 361 27.66 0.83 27.76
CA ASP A 361 27.16 2.19 27.88
C ASP A 361 26.09 2.54 26.81
N PRO A 362 25.20 3.53 27.05
CA PRO A 362 24.07 3.82 26.16
C PRO A 362 24.50 4.40 24.81
N LEU A 363 24.16 3.70 23.73
CA LEU A 363 24.61 4.04 22.38
C LEU A 363 23.67 5.00 21.63
N THR A 364 24.27 5.94 20.89
CA THR A 364 23.62 6.79 19.88
C THR A 364 24.21 6.54 18.50
N PHE A 365 23.44 6.80 17.44
CA PHE A 365 23.75 6.38 16.07
C PHE A 365 23.66 7.56 15.10
N ALA A 366 24.55 7.60 14.11
CA ALA A 366 24.55 8.65 13.08
C ALA A 366 24.93 8.10 11.70
N ILE A 367 24.22 8.54 10.65
CA ILE A 367 24.55 8.21 9.26
C ILE A 367 25.75 9.04 8.81
N ALA A 368 26.81 8.38 8.35
CA ALA A 368 28.07 8.99 7.92
C ALA A 368 28.13 9.21 6.39
N SER A 369 27.49 8.34 5.60
CA SER A 369 27.27 8.53 4.16
C SER A 369 25.93 7.93 3.73
N ALA A 370 25.28 8.56 2.76
CA ALA A 370 24.05 8.06 2.16
C ALA A 370 24.31 6.94 1.10
N PRO A 371 23.29 6.12 0.78
CA PRO A 371 23.30 5.23 -0.39
C PRO A 371 23.37 5.99 -1.73
N SER A 372 23.68 5.28 -2.82
CA SER A 372 23.84 5.87 -4.17
C SER A 372 22.73 5.52 -5.15
N ASN A 373 21.99 4.43 -4.92
CA ASN A 373 20.91 3.91 -5.76
C ASN A 373 19.62 3.69 -4.96
N GLY A 374 19.45 4.46 -3.88
CA GLY A 374 18.28 4.51 -3.04
C GLY A 374 18.36 5.71 -2.09
N SER A 375 17.39 5.83 -1.19
CA SER A 375 17.29 6.88 -0.19
C SER A 375 17.16 6.29 1.23
N LEU A 376 17.52 7.08 2.25
CA LEU A 376 17.30 6.76 3.66
C LEU A 376 16.28 7.72 4.26
N SER A 377 15.34 7.18 5.01
CA SER A 377 14.38 7.92 5.85
C SER A 377 14.37 7.37 7.29
N GLY A 378 13.65 8.02 8.20
CA GLY A 378 13.64 7.67 9.63
C GLY A 378 14.72 8.37 10.45
N THR A 379 15.00 7.85 11.65
CA THR A 379 15.96 8.42 12.61
C THR A 379 16.76 7.31 13.26
N ALA A 380 18.07 7.31 13.04
CA ALA A 380 19.00 6.32 13.58
C ALA A 380 18.80 6.11 15.11
N PRO A 381 18.80 4.86 15.61
CA PRO A 381 19.19 3.63 14.94
C PRO A 381 18.21 3.09 13.89
N ASP A 382 16.94 3.48 13.91
CA ASP A 382 15.92 2.92 13.02
C ASP A 382 15.76 3.75 11.73
N VAL A 383 16.27 3.22 10.63
CA VAL A 383 16.20 3.85 9.30
C VAL A 383 15.52 2.94 8.29
N THR A 384 14.82 3.52 7.33
CA THR A 384 14.23 2.80 6.19
C THR A 384 15.00 3.14 4.93
N TYR A 385 15.55 2.12 4.27
CA TYR A 385 16.17 2.22 2.96
C TYR A 385 15.12 1.94 1.86
N THR A 386 14.95 2.87 0.94
CA THR A 386 14.08 2.70 -0.24
C THR A 386 14.95 2.71 -1.50
N PRO A 387 15.00 1.63 -2.31
CA PRO A 387 15.68 1.64 -3.60
C PRO A 387 15.16 2.73 -4.53
N ASN A 388 15.97 3.19 -5.49
CA ASN A 388 15.48 3.95 -6.64
C ASN A 388 14.62 3.03 -7.52
N GLY A 389 13.63 3.61 -8.21
CA GLY A 389 12.67 2.89 -9.06
C GLY A 389 13.34 1.88 -10.02
N GLY A 390 12.92 0.62 -9.97
CA GLY A 390 13.40 -0.47 -10.82
C GLY A 390 14.87 -0.87 -10.61
N TYR A 391 15.57 -0.32 -9.61
CA TYR A 391 16.99 -0.61 -9.40
C TYR A 391 17.22 -2.04 -8.91
N VAL A 392 18.05 -2.80 -9.63
CA VAL A 392 18.56 -4.12 -9.21
C VAL A 392 20.08 -4.08 -9.25
N GLY A 393 20.72 -4.32 -8.10
CA GLY A 393 22.16 -4.18 -7.95
C GLY A 393 22.63 -4.09 -6.49
N ALA A 394 23.92 -3.78 -6.31
CA ALA A 394 24.50 -3.58 -4.99
C ALA A 394 24.60 -2.09 -4.66
N ASP A 395 24.05 -1.71 -3.50
CA ASP A 395 24.19 -0.38 -2.91
C ASP A 395 24.76 -0.49 -1.49
N SER A 396 25.15 0.64 -0.89
CA SER A 396 25.67 0.64 0.48
C SER A 396 25.63 2.03 1.10
N PHE A 397 25.48 2.08 2.42
CA PHE A 397 25.67 3.29 3.21
C PHE A 397 26.60 3.03 4.40
N THR A 398 27.01 4.09 5.11
CA THR A 398 27.87 3.96 6.30
C THR A 398 27.32 4.74 7.49
N PHE A 399 27.61 4.25 8.70
CA PHE A 399 27.15 4.84 9.95
C PHE A 399 28.19 4.72 11.07
N THR A 400 28.06 5.53 12.10
CA THR A 400 28.89 5.52 13.32
C THR A 400 28.03 5.40 14.56
N VAL A 401 28.63 4.90 15.64
CA VAL A 401 28.03 4.71 16.96
C VAL A 401 28.81 5.54 17.99
N ASP A 402 28.14 6.13 18.98
CA ASP A 402 28.76 6.99 20.00
C ASP A 402 28.16 6.70 21.39
N ASP A 403 29.03 6.52 22.38
CA ASP A 403 28.72 6.18 23.79
C ASP A 403 28.51 7.43 24.69
N GLY A 404 28.70 8.64 24.15
CA GLY A 404 28.70 9.92 24.87
C GLY A 404 30.08 10.49 25.20
N GLU A 405 31.17 9.76 25.00
CA GLU A 405 32.58 10.18 25.18
C GLU A 405 33.46 9.91 23.94
N PHE A 406 33.24 8.80 23.23
CA PHE A 406 33.95 8.35 22.04
C PHE A 406 33.01 7.88 20.92
N THR A 407 33.35 8.27 19.69
CA THR A 407 32.70 7.77 18.47
C THR A 407 33.47 6.59 17.87
N SER A 408 32.75 5.59 17.39
CA SER A 408 33.26 4.41 16.69
C SER A 408 33.95 4.76 15.36
N VAL A 409 34.71 3.80 14.83
CA VAL A 409 34.97 3.77 13.37
C VAL A 409 33.66 3.54 12.61
N ALA A 410 33.54 4.09 11.41
CA ALA A 410 32.33 3.92 10.60
C ALA A 410 32.22 2.48 10.06
N ALA A 411 31.06 1.86 10.27
CA ALA A 411 30.69 0.57 9.69
C ALA A 411 29.86 0.76 8.42
N SER A 412 29.84 -0.26 7.55
CA SER A 412 29.01 -0.27 6.35
C SER A 412 27.79 -1.15 6.51
N VAL A 413 26.65 -0.67 6.00
CA VAL A 413 25.52 -1.50 5.63
C VAL A 413 25.59 -1.74 4.13
N SER A 414 25.90 -2.98 3.75
CA SER A 414 25.90 -3.44 2.36
C SER A 414 24.52 -3.96 1.99
N ILE A 415 23.93 -3.45 0.92
CA ILE A 415 22.57 -3.75 0.49
C ILE A 415 22.63 -4.43 -0.87
N THR A 416 22.06 -5.63 -0.98
CA THR A 416 21.80 -6.25 -2.28
C THR A 416 20.34 -6.04 -2.64
N VAL A 417 20.08 -5.17 -3.61
CA VAL A 417 18.74 -5.01 -4.19
C VAL A 417 18.56 -6.09 -5.25
N THR A 418 17.77 -7.12 -4.95
CA THR A 418 17.42 -8.20 -5.88
C THR A 418 16.16 -7.84 -6.66
N SER A 419 15.83 -8.63 -7.69
CA SER A 419 14.45 -8.65 -8.19
C SER A 419 13.45 -8.99 -7.06
N PRO A 420 12.15 -8.64 -7.18
CA PRO A 420 11.11 -8.92 -6.20
C PRO A 420 11.15 -10.34 -5.61
N PRO A 421 10.90 -10.52 -4.29
CA PRO A 421 11.01 -11.82 -3.66
C PRO A 421 9.77 -12.63 -4.01
N LEU A 422 9.97 -13.94 -4.14
CA LEU A 422 8.87 -14.89 -4.24
C LEU A 422 8.14 -14.97 -2.89
N ASP A 423 6.87 -15.34 -2.91
CA ASP A 423 6.04 -15.48 -1.71
C ASP A 423 6.48 -16.65 -0.80
N ALA A 424 5.70 -16.91 0.26
CA ALA A 424 6.01 -17.92 1.27
C ALA A 424 6.14 -19.36 0.74
N ASP A 425 5.59 -19.66 -0.44
CA ASP A 425 5.70 -20.96 -1.12
C ASP A 425 6.68 -20.93 -2.32
N GLY A 426 7.31 -19.78 -2.59
CA GLY A 426 8.30 -19.62 -3.65
C GLY A 426 7.71 -19.36 -5.01
N THR A 427 6.52 -18.75 -5.09
CA THR A 427 5.83 -18.41 -6.34
C THR A 427 5.93 -16.91 -6.64
N LEU A 428 6.02 -16.56 -7.94
CA LEU A 428 5.93 -15.19 -8.41
C LEU A 428 4.48 -14.93 -8.81
N TRP A 429 3.72 -14.31 -7.93
CA TRP A 429 2.41 -13.78 -8.29
C TRP A 429 2.27 -12.33 -7.81
N ILE A 430 2.83 -11.42 -8.62
CA ILE A 430 2.45 -10.00 -8.59
C ILE A 430 1.29 -9.88 -9.59
N PRO A 431 0.07 -9.44 -9.20
CA PRO A 431 -1.04 -9.31 -10.14
C PRO A 431 -0.70 -8.38 -11.31
N TYR A 432 0.06 -7.33 -11.02
CA TYR A 432 0.62 -6.35 -11.94
C TYR A 432 2.01 -5.92 -11.47
N LEU A 433 2.79 -5.33 -12.37
CA LEU A 433 3.95 -4.49 -12.06
C LEU A 433 3.47 -3.04 -11.94
N GLU A 434 4.10 -2.20 -11.11
CA GLU A 434 3.72 -0.78 -10.93
C GLU A 434 4.94 0.13 -11.09
N TRP A 435 4.73 1.30 -11.69
CA TRP A 435 5.70 2.39 -11.79
C TRP A 435 5.10 3.67 -11.23
N GLU A 436 5.98 4.58 -10.77
CA GLU A 436 5.61 5.86 -10.18
C GLU A 436 6.44 7.01 -10.79
N LEU A 437 5.75 8.07 -11.21
CA LEU A 437 6.30 9.33 -11.73
C LEU A 437 5.85 10.49 -10.83
N GLN A 438 6.56 11.61 -10.90
CA GLN A 438 6.31 12.80 -10.08
C GLN A 438 6.03 14.00 -10.99
N ASP A 439 4.79 14.51 -10.92
CA ASP A 439 4.31 15.66 -11.66
C ASP A 439 4.47 16.92 -10.80
N THR A 440 5.45 17.75 -11.12
CA THR A 440 5.72 19.03 -10.44
C THR A 440 5.26 20.24 -11.24
N SER A 441 4.77 20.03 -12.46
CA SER A 441 4.48 21.06 -13.46
C SER A 441 3.00 21.43 -13.53
N TRP A 442 2.10 20.47 -13.30
CA TRP A 442 0.67 20.69 -13.40
C TRP A 442 0.14 21.61 -12.29
N SER A 443 -0.89 22.39 -12.64
CA SER A 443 -1.57 23.31 -11.71
C SER A 443 -3.10 23.33 -11.86
N GLY A 444 -3.64 22.41 -12.65
CA GLY A 444 -5.08 22.16 -12.79
C GLY A 444 -5.57 21.10 -11.79
N ASN A 445 -6.74 20.52 -12.09
CA ASN A 445 -7.16 19.28 -11.45
C ASN A 445 -6.29 18.14 -11.99
N PRO A 446 -5.59 17.34 -11.16
CA PRO A 446 -4.78 16.24 -11.67
C PRO A 446 -5.64 15.16 -12.34
N PHE A 447 -6.87 14.92 -11.90
CA PHE A 447 -7.73 13.90 -12.53
C PHE A 447 -8.21 14.28 -13.95
N ASP A 448 -7.97 15.51 -14.41
CA ASP A 448 -8.24 15.92 -15.80
C ASP A 448 -7.07 15.65 -16.77
N VAL A 449 -5.88 15.31 -16.27
CA VAL A 449 -4.73 14.96 -17.12
C VAL A 449 -4.97 13.58 -17.75
N ILE A 450 -4.77 13.49 -19.06
CA ILE A 450 -4.76 12.23 -19.80
C ILE A 450 -3.30 11.82 -19.99
N ALA A 451 -2.96 10.64 -19.49
CA ALA A 451 -1.62 10.09 -19.56
C ALA A 451 -1.71 8.56 -19.64
N SER A 452 -0.85 7.94 -20.46
CA SER A 452 -0.88 6.49 -20.70
C SER A 452 0.52 5.92 -20.83
N ALA A 453 0.67 4.61 -20.60
CA ALA A 453 1.89 3.86 -20.87
C ALA A 453 1.63 2.78 -21.92
N THR A 454 2.41 2.78 -23.01
CA THR A 454 2.33 1.76 -24.06
C THR A 454 3.50 0.80 -23.94
N PHE A 455 3.19 -0.45 -23.62
CA PHE A 455 4.11 -1.58 -23.57
C PHE A 455 4.18 -2.28 -24.93
N VAL A 456 5.37 -2.72 -25.34
CA VAL A 456 5.64 -3.43 -26.60
C VAL A 456 6.49 -4.66 -26.30
N HIS A 457 5.99 -5.85 -26.63
CA HIS A 457 6.76 -7.09 -26.47
C HIS A 457 7.87 -7.18 -27.52
N THR A 458 9.12 -7.26 -27.08
CA THR A 458 10.32 -7.16 -27.93
C THR A 458 10.41 -8.28 -28.96
N ALA A 459 9.85 -9.47 -28.65
CA ALA A 459 9.92 -10.63 -29.54
C ALA A 459 8.74 -10.72 -30.52
N SER A 460 7.51 -10.43 -30.09
CA SER A 460 6.30 -10.55 -30.93
C SER A 460 5.82 -9.23 -31.54
N GLY A 461 6.34 -8.08 -31.09
CA GLY A 461 5.87 -6.75 -31.46
C GLY A 461 4.49 -6.39 -30.89
N ARG A 462 3.88 -7.27 -30.08
CA ARG A 462 2.55 -7.06 -29.49
C ARG A 462 2.56 -5.81 -28.60
N THR A 463 1.64 -4.90 -28.84
CA THR A 463 1.45 -3.69 -28.03
C THR A 463 0.36 -3.91 -26.98
N HIS A 464 0.46 -3.18 -25.88
CA HIS A 464 -0.58 -3.07 -24.85
C HIS A 464 -0.49 -1.70 -24.20
N THR A 465 -1.58 -0.93 -24.22
CA THR A 465 -1.63 0.42 -23.63
C THR A 465 -2.49 0.40 -22.37
N THR A 466 -2.05 1.11 -21.35
CA THR A 466 -2.74 1.25 -20.06
C THR A 466 -2.80 2.72 -19.66
N GLU A 467 -3.89 3.13 -19.03
CA GLU A 467 -4.06 4.47 -18.47
C GLU A 467 -3.14 4.67 -17.25
N MET A 468 -2.63 5.89 -17.08
CA MET A 468 -1.96 6.33 -15.85
C MET A 468 -2.99 6.93 -14.89
N PHE A 469 -2.71 6.89 -13.59
CA PHE A 469 -3.61 7.44 -12.56
C PHE A 469 -2.87 8.29 -11.52
N TYR A 470 -3.49 9.39 -11.13
CA TYR A 470 -3.05 10.19 -10.00
C TYR A 470 -3.27 9.43 -8.67
N SER A 471 -2.24 9.38 -7.83
CA SER A 471 -2.24 8.66 -6.54
C SER A 471 -2.11 9.56 -5.31
N GLY A 472 -2.17 10.88 -5.49
CA GLY A 472 -2.01 11.87 -4.41
C GLY A 472 -0.59 12.44 -4.34
N ASN A 473 -0.41 13.56 -3.63
CA ASN A 473 0.90 14.20 -3.40
C ASN A 473 1.76 14.38 -4.67
N ASN A 474 1.16 14.83 -5.78
CA ASN A 474 1.86 15.02 -7.06
C ASN A 474 2.44 13.73 -7.68
N SER A 475 2.02 12.56 -7.21
CA SER A 475 2.44 11.25 -7.68
C SER A 475 1.46 10.64 -8.70
N TRP A 476 2.00 10.16 -9.82
CA TRP A 476 1.28 9.46 -10.88
C TRP A 476 1.80 8.04 -11.03
N LYS A 477 0.90 7.09 -11.32
CA LYS A 477 1.23 5.67 -11.40
C LYS A 477 0.67 5.01 -12.64
N PHE A 478 1.31 3.95 -13.09
CA PHE A 478 0.76 3.03 -14.07
C PHE A 478 1.16 1.60 -13.76
N ARG A 479 0.39 0.66 -14.30
CA ARG A 479 0.48 -0.75 -13.93
C ARG A 479 0.43 -1.64 -15.15
N PHE A 480 1.14 -2.77 -15.12
CA PHE A 480 1.15 -3.71 -16.24
C PHE A 480 1.15 -5.17 -15.80
N SER A 481 0.12 -5.89 -16.23
CA SER A 481 -0.03 -7.33 -16.06
C SER A 481 0.28 -8.01 -17.38
N GLY A 482 1.49 -8.60 -17.46
CA GLY A 482 2.04 -9.13 -18.70
C GLY A 482 1.17 -10.21 -19.35
N THR A 483 0.76 -9.97 -20.60
CA THR A 483 -0.08 -10.89 -21.39
C THR A 483 0.73 -11.91 -22.20
N GLU A 484 2.05 -11.75 -22.26
CA GLU A 484 2.99 -12.63 -22.97
C GLU A 484 4.30 -12.72 -22.18
N VAL A 485 4.92 -13.91 -22.17
CA VAL A 485 6.20 -14.17 -21.51
C VAL A 485 7.35 -13.67 -22.37
N GLY A 486 8.21 -12.84 -21.79
CA GLY A 486 9.41 -12.31 -22.44
C GLY A 486 9.66 -10.84 -22.08
N GLU A 487 10.55 -10.21 -22.84
CA GLU A 487 11.00 -8.83 -22.60
C GLU A 487 10.04 -7.84 -23.27
N TRP A 488 9.49 -6.92 -22.49
CA TRP A 488 8.64 -5.81 -22.93
C TRP A 488 9.37 -4.47 -22.71
N THR A 489 9.33 -3.58 -23.68
CA THR A 489 9.70 -2.17 -23.50
C THR A 489 8.45 -1.33 -23.26
N PHE A 490 8.53 -0.20 -22.57
CA PHE A 490 7.41 0.76 -22.50
C PHE A 490 7.85 2.19 -22.78
N THR A 491 6.90 3.00 -23.23
CA THR A 491 7.00 4.47 -23.33
C THR A 491 5.70 5.11 -22.81
N THR A 492 5.79 6.18 -22.03
CA THR A 492 4.64 6.97 -21.59
C THR A 492 4.29 8.08 -22.60
N VAL A 493 3.02 8.48 -22.62
CA VAL A 493 2.49 9.54 -23.48
C VAL A 493 1.53 10.42 -22.67
N SER A 494 1.74 11.73 -22.65
CA SER A 494 0.83 12.71 -22.05
C SER A 494 0.98 14.12 -22.66
N ASP A 495 -0.04 14.96 -22.49
CA ASP A 495 0.09 16.41 -22.71
C ASP A 495 0.86 17.09 -21.55
N ASP A 496 1.04 16.43 -20.40
CA ASP A 496 1.93 16.92 -19.33
C ASP A 496 3.37 16.42 -19.53
N ILE A 497 4.30 17.38 -19.56
CA ILE A 497 5.72 17.13 -19.85
C ILE A 497 6.45 16.38 -18.73
N ASP A 498 5.95 16.39 -17.48
CA ASP A 498 6.53 15.61 -16.38
C ASP A 498 6.08 14.13 -16.44
N LEU A 499 5.13 13.78 -17.33
CA LEU A 499 4.59 12.43 -17.53
C LEU A 499 4.86 11.85 -18.93
N ASP A 500 5.31 12.67 -19.89
CA ASP A 500 5.51 12.29 -21.30
C ASP A 500 6.93 11.75 -21.61
N GLY A 501 7.02 10.72 -22.45
CA GLY A 501 8.28 10.21 -23.01
C GLY A 501 9.17 9.38 -22.07
N GLU A 502 8.73 9.13 -20.83
CA GLU A 502 9.42 8.21 -19.91
C GLU A 502 9.39 6.78 -20.48
N ASN A 503 10.50 6.06 -20.35
CA ASN A 503 10.66 4.77 -21.03
C ASN A 503 11.48 3.78 -20.21
N GLY A 504 11.22 2.49 -20.44
CA GLY A 504 11.87 1.42 -19.71
C GLY A 504 11.71 0.04 -20.34
N THR A 505 12.15 -0.98 -19.60
CA THR A 505 12.11 -2.38 -20.02
C THR A 505 11.79 -3.28 -18.83
N VAL A 506 10.95 -4.29 -19.04
CA VAL A 506 10.56 -5.27 -18.02
C VAL A 506 10.44 -6.66 -18.64
N ASN A 507 10.88 -7.70 -17.93
CA ASN A 507 10.85 -9.06 -18.43
C ASN A 507 9.81 -9.90 -17.68
N ILE A 508 8.70 -10.20 -18.35
CA ILE A 508 7.61 -11.04 -17.86
C ILE A 508 8.06 -12.50 -17.88
N LEU A 509 7.99 -13.17 -16.73
CA LEU A 509 8.36 -14.57 -16.57
C LEU A 509 7.15 -15.50 -16.77
N PRO A 510 7.35 -16.79 -17.13
CA PRO A 510 6.27 -17.76 -17.15
C PRO A 510 5.68 -17.90 -15.75
N ASN A 511 4.37 -17.73 -15.62
CA ASN A 511 3.67 -18.10 -14.40
C ASN A 511 3.65 -19.63 -14.31
N SER A 512 4.42 -20.19 -13.38
CA SER A 512 4.54 -21.63 -13.15
C SER A 512 3.54 -22.19 -12.14
N ALA A 513 2.62 -21.38 -11.62
CA ALA A 513 1.60 -21.80 -10.66
C ALA A 513 0.56 -22.73 -11.34
N PRO A 514 0.33 -23.96 -10.83
CA PRO A 514 -0.72 -24.84 -11.33
C PRO A 514 -2.13 -24.24 -11.29
N GLU A 515 -2.37 -23.26 -10.41
CA GLU A 515 -3.65 -22.56 -10.24
C GLU A 515 -3.68 -21.13 -10.82
N ALA A 516 -2.85 -20.84 -11.82
CA ALA A 516 -2.82 -19.56 -12.55
C ALA A 516 -4.12 -19.31 -13.35
N ARG A 517 -5.18 -18.87 -12.65
CA ARG A 517 -6.53 -18.64 -13.21
C ARG A 517 -6.58 -17.54 -14.29
N GLY A 518 -5.72 -16.54 -14.23
CA GLY A 518 -5.86 -15.35 -15.08
C GLY A 518 -7.16 -14.59 -14.79
N PHE A 519 -7.69 -13.90 -15.81
CA PHE A 519 -8.90 -13.07 -15.74
C PHE A 519 -10.17 -13.93 -15.79
N VAL A 520 -11.30 -13.39 -15.31
CA VAL A 520 -12.61 -14.02 -15.55
C VAL A 520 -12.98 -13.80 -17.02
N SER A 521 -13.38 -14.86 -17.70
CA SER A 521 -13.75 -14.86 -19.11
C SER A 521 -14.96 -15.76 -19.35
N ASN A 522 -15.33 -15.97 -20.61
CA ASN A 522 -16.43 -16.86 -20.98
C ASN A 522 -16.02 -17.86 -22.07
N ASN A 523 -16.77 -18.97 -22.16
CA ASN A 523 -16.78 -19.85 -23.32
C ASN A 523 -18.25 -20.13 -23.67
N GLY A 524 -18.81 -19.33 -24.58
CA GLY A 524 -20.24 -19.31 -24.86
C GLY A 524 -21.03 -19.01 -23.58
N THR A 525 -21.93 -19.93 -23.21
CA THR A 525 -22.76 -19.81 -21.99
C THR A 525 -22.07 -20.27 -20.69
N ARG A 526 -20.74 -20.34 -20.64
CA ARG A 526 -19.98 -20.76 -19.46
C ARG A 526 -19.08 -19.64 -18.98
N TRP A 527 -19.01 -19.45 -17.66
CA TRP A 527 -17.97 -18.66 -17.01
C TRP A 527 -16.68 -19.47 -16.94
N THR A 528 -15.55 -18.86 -17.27
CA THR A 528 -14.25 -19.52 -17.37
C THR A 528 -13.14 -18.65 -16.81
N TRP A 529 -12.00 -19.28 -16.52
CA TRP A 529 -10.76 -18.61 -16.14
C TRP A 529 -9.83 -18.52 -17.36
N SER A 530 -9.34 -17.34 -17.74
CA SER A 530 -8.60 -17.17 -19.01
C SER A 530 -7.22 -17.81 -19.02
N GLY A 531 -6.59 -17.94 -17.84
CA GLY A 531 -5.26 -18.56 -17.69
C GLY A 531 -5.29 -20.09 -17.66
N SER A 532 -6.30 -20.70 -17.03
CA SER A 532 -6.41 -22.17 -16.91
C SER A 532 -7.45 -22.81 -17.83
N SER A 533 -8.38 -22.02 -18.39
CA SER A 533 -9.58 -22.50 -19.08
C SER A 533 -10.50 -23.37 -18.22
N ASP A 534 -10.42 -23.32 -16.90
CA ASP A 534 -11.38 -24.00 -16.04
C ASP A 534 -12.76 -23.35 -16.11
N ALA A 535 -13.81 -24.15 -16.28
CA ALA A 535 -15.19 -23.69 -16.19
C ALA A 535 -15.63 -23.62 -14.74
N PHE A 536 -16.40 -22.59 -14.39
CA PHE A 536 -17.05 -22.48 -13.09
C PHE A 536 -18.45 -21.88 -13.21
N VAL A 537 -19.13 -21.81 -12.07
CA VAL A 537 -20.41 -21.09 -11.94
C VAL A 537 -20.25 -20.12 -10.79
N PRO A 538 -20.26 -18.78 -11.02
CA PRO A 538 -20.14 -17.80 -9.95
C PRO A 538 -21.33 -17.89 -8.98
N GLN A 539 -21.05 -18.21 -7.73
CA GLN A 539 -22.01 -18.24 -6.63
C GLN A 539 -21.47 -17.26 -5.60
N LEU A 540 -21.92 -16.01 -5.69
CA LEU A 540 -21.30 -14.89 -5.01
C LEU A 540 -22.05 -14.54 -3.72
N VAL A 541 -21.32 -14.19 -2.67
CA VAL A 541 -21.92 -13.69 -1.43
C VAL A 541 -22.10 -12.18 -1.50
N MET A 542 -23.31 -11.70 -1.23
CA MET A 542 -23.60 -10.29 -1.02
C MET A 542 -22.76 -9.75 0.13
N TYR A 543 -21.92 -8.78 -0.18
CA TYR A 543 -21.01 -8.14 0.77
C TYR A 543 -21.35 -6.66 0.98
N ALA A 544 -20.46 -5.94 1.66
CA ALA A 544 -20.61 -4.54 2.03
C ALA A 544 -20.12 -3.56 0.95
N MET A 545 -20.35 -2.27 1.19
CA MET A 545 -19.86 -1.11 0.42
C MET A 545 -18.36 -0.82 0.73
N PRO A 546 -17.68 0.03 -0.07
CA PRO A 546 -16.23 0.29 0.07
C PRO A 546 -15.80 0.89 1.41
N ASP A 547 -16.62 1.75 2.00
CA ASP A 547 -16.41 2.32 3.35
C ASP A 547 -16.16 1.23 4.40
N PHE A 548 -17.00 0.18 4.40
CA PHE A 548 -16.92 -0.88 5.39
C PHE A 548 -15.60 -1.64 5.32
N PHE A 549 -15.17 -2.05 4.12
CA PHE A 549 -13.93 -2.84 3.99
C PHE A 549 -12.65 -1.98 4.01
N PHE A 550 -12.74 -0.68 3.73
CA PHE A 550 -11.68 0.28 4.04
C PHE A 550 -11.47 0.44 5.57
N GLU A 551 -12.56 0.61 6.33
CA GLU A 551 -12.49 0.72 7.80
C GLU A 551 -12.14 -0.60 8.49
N ASN A 552 -12.52 -1.75 7.92
CA ASN A 552 -12.45 -3.07 8.55
C ASN A 552 -11.62 -4.11 7.74
N PRO A 553 -10.36 -3.83 7.36
CA PRO A 553 -9.57 -4.68 6.46
C PRO A 553 -9.25 -6.08 7.03
N ALA A 554 -9.28 -6.25 8.35
CA ALA A 554 -9.13 -7.55 9.01
C ALA A 554 -10.44 -8.38 9.03
N GLN A 555 -11.60 -7.73 8.88
CA GLN A 555 -12.88 -8.41 8.75
C GLN A 555 -13.01 -9.04 7.35
N VAL A 556 -12.42 -8.41 6.32
CA VAL A 556 -12.30 -8.99 4.96
C VAL A 556 -11.63 -10.37 5.01
N ASP A 557 -10.52 -10.52 5.73
CA ASP A 557 -9.82 -11.80 5.86
C ASP A 557 -10.67 -12.87 6.56
N ALA A 558 -11.38 -12.46 7.61
CA ALA A 558 -12.30 -13.35 8.35
C ALA A 558 -13.50 -13.77 7.49
N ASP A 559 -14.03 -12.88 6.66
CA ASP A 559 -15.16 -13.14 5.77
C ASP A 559 -14.75 -13.97 4.56
N ILE A 560 -13.56 -13.74 3.99
CA ILE A 560 -12.97 -14.62 2.96
C ILE A 560 -12.83 -16.04 3.50
N ASN A 561 -12.25 -16.23 4.69
CA ASN A 561 -12.17 -17.54 5.32
C ASN A 561 -13.57 -18.14 5.57
N THR A 562 -14.53 -17.34 6.05
CA THR A 562 -15.90 -17.81 6.33
C THR A 562 -16.63 -18.24 5.05
N PHE A 563 -16.69 -17.39 4.02
CA PHE A 563 -17.55 -17.60 2.87
C PHE A 563 -16.89 -18.42 1.76
N ILE A 564 -15.59 -18.22 1.49
CA ILE A 564 -14.88 -18.96 0.45
C ILE A 564 -14.37 -20.30 1.01
N VAL A 565 -13.60 -20.27 2.09
CA VAL A 565 -12.95 -21.49 2.62
C VAL A 565 -13.93 -22.37 3.41
N GLU A 566 -14.69 -21.80 4.35
CA GLU A 566 -15.56 -22.57 5.24
C GLU A 566 -16.95 -22.85 4.65
N HIS A 567 -17.51 -22.00 3.78
CA HIS A 567 -18.81 -22.29 3.15
C HIS A 567 -18.67 -22.84 1.71
N GLY A 568 -17.60 -22.52 1.00
CA GLY A 568 -17.40 -22.97 -0.39
C GLY A 568 -18.12 -22.13 -1.45
N PHE A 569 -18.47 -20.88 -1.16
CA PHE A 569 -18.76 -19.91 -2.23
C PHE A 569 -17.47 -19.59 -2.98
N ASN A 570 -17.57 -19.08 -4.22
CA ASN A 570 -16.40 -18.79 -5.06
C ASN A 570 -16.30 -17.31 -5.42
N GLY A 571 -16.80 -16.44 -4.55
CA GLY A 571 -16.64 -15.00 -4.72
C GLY A 571 -17.60 -14.15 -3.91
N PHE A 572 -17.48 -12.85 -4.11
CA PHE A 572 -18.28 -11.82 -3.47
C PHE A 572 -18.92 -10.89 -4.50
N HIS A 573 -20.05 -10.32 -4.11
CA HIS A 573 -20.72 -9.28 -4.85
C HIS A 573 -20.74 -7.99 -4.02
N ILE A 574 -20.15 -6.92 -4.56
CA ILE A 574 -20.03 -5.62 -3.90
C ILE A 574 -20.75 -4.51 -4.70
N PRO A 575 -21.51 -3.64 -4.02
CA PRO A 575 -22.00 -2.38 -4.59
C PRO A 575 -20.91 -1.28 -4.60
N GLY A 576 -20.86 -0.49 -5.67
CA GLY A 576 -20.03 0.71 -5.82
C GLY A 576 -20.81 2.01 -5.60
N ALA A 577 -21.99 2.17 -6.22
CA ALA A 577 -22.82 3.38 -6.12
C ALA A 577 -21.99 4.66 -6.35
N ASN A 578 -22.19 5.76 -5.59
CA ASN A 578 -21.34 6.95 -5.72
C ASN A 578 -20.08 6.97 -4.84
N TYR A 579 -19.76 5.86 -4.14
CA TYR A 579 -18.53 5.76 -3.34
C TYR A 579 -17.25 5.93 -4.17
N TRP A 580 -17.34 5.79 -5.50
CA TRP A 580 -16.28 6.12 -6.44
C TRP A 580 -15.69 7.53 -6.29
N PHE A 581 -16.52 8.51 -5.88
CA PHE A 581 -16.14 9.93 -5.82
C PHE A 581 -15.87 10.45 -4.40
N ASP A 582 -16.44 9.81 -3.38
CA ASP A 582 -16.11 10.05 -1.97
C ASP A 582 -16.51 8.80 -1.18
N ILE A 583 -15.53 8.12 -0.57
CA ILE A 583 -15.78 6.88 0.19
C ILE A 583 -16.71 7.11 1.39
N ASP A 584 -16.88 8.34 1.84
CA ASP A 584 -17.79 8.67 2.94
C ASP A 584 -19.24 8.92 2.44
N LYS A 585 -19.49 8.90 1.12
CA LYS A 585 -20.75 9.32 0.47
C LYS A 585 -21.33 8.32 -0.50
N LYS A 586 -22.56 7.87 -0.20
CA LYS A 586 -23.35 7.00 -1.07
C LYS A 586 -24.15 7.75 -2.15
N HIS A 587 -24.56 8.99 -1.89
CA HIS A 587 -25.51 9.73 -2.74
C HIS A 587 -24.86 10.92 -3.45
N SER A 588 -25.27 11.17 -4.69
CA SER A 588 -24.72 12.22 -5.56
C SER A 588 -25.05 13.64 -5.11
N ASP A 589 -26.10 13.85 -4.30
CA ASP A 589 -26.44 15.15 -3.72
C ASP A 589 -25.58 15.56 -2.52
N ASP A 590 -24.90 14.60 -1.88
CA ASP A 590 -23.92 14.85 -0.82
C ASP A 590 -22.48 15.08 -1.35
N ILE A 591 -22.22 14.81 -2.63
CA ILE A 591 -20.87 14.87 -3.24
C ILE A 591 -20.59 16.28 -3.78
N ALA A 592 -19.54 16.89 -3.24
CA ALA A 592 -19.18 18.28 -3.55
C ALA A 592 -18.39 18.43 -4.88
N VAL A 593 -17.60 17.41 -5.24
CA VAL A 593 -16.77 17.37 -6.46
C VAL A 593 -16.76 15.92 -6.96
N PRO A 594 -17.10 15.65 -8.24
CA PRO A 594 -17.07 14.30 -8.82
C PRO A 594 -15.68 13.94 -9.34
N ASP A 595 -14.67 14.02 -8.47
CA ASP A 595 -13.34 13.47 -8.73
C ASP A 595 -13.22 12.08 -8.08
N PRO A 596 -12.52 11.10 -8.68
CA PRO A 596 -12.35 9.78 -8.07
C PRO A 596 -11.65 9.84 -6.71
N ASP A 597 -12.16 9.15 -5.70
CA ASP A 597 -11.56 9.08 -4.36
C ASP A 597 -10.52 7.94 -4.30
N PRO A 598 -9.20 8.23 -4.16
CA PRO A 598 -8.17 7.19 -4.12
C PRO A 598 -8.40 6.15 -3.02
N ARG A 599 -9.04 6.51 -1.89
CA ARG A 599 -9.35 5.60 -0.77
C ARG A 599 -10.25 4.45 -1.20
N THR A 600 -11.26 4.74 -2.02
CA THR A 600 -12.18 3.74 -2.56
C THR A 600 -11.45 2.73 -3.43
N PHE A 601 -10.52 3.19 -4.26
CA PHE A 601 -9.73 2.32 -5.13
C PHE A 601 -8.70 1.51 -4.37
N GLU A 602 -8.02 2.06 -3.36
CA GLU A 602 -7.15 1.32 -2.45
C GLU A 602 -7.90 0.18 -1.72
N ALA A 603 -9.13 0.47 -1.27
CA ALA A 603 -9.99 -0.52 -0.64
C ALA A 603 -10.39 -1.65 -1.60
N LEU A 604 -10.77 -1.29 -2.83
CA LEU A 604 -11.16 -2.23 -3.90
C LEU A 604 -9.97 -3.09 -4.35
N GLU A 605 -8.79 -2.50 -4.54
CA GLU A 605 -7.56 -3.20 -4.90
C GLU A 605 -7.20 -4.27 -3.87
N MET A 606 -7.24 -3.90 -2.58
CA MET A 606 -7.04 -4.85 -1.48
C MET A 606 -8.09 -5.97 -1.52
N PHE A 607 -9.38 -5.62 -1.65
CA PHE A 607 -10.47 -6.60 -1.59
C PHE A 607 -10.42 -7.59 -2.78
N ILE A 608 -10.25 -7.10 -4.00
CA ILE A 608 -10.13 -7.91 -5.22
C ILE A 608 -8.93 -8.85 -5.12
N THR A 609 -7.75 -8.33 -4.74
CA THR A 609 -6.52 -9.12 -4.64
C THR A 609 -6.68 -10.28 -3.65
N LYS A 610 -7.14 -10.00 -2.42
CA LYS A 610 -7.35 -11.02 -1.38
C LYS A 610 -8.39 -12.07 -1.78
N VAL A 611 -9.49 -11.66 -2.41
CA VAL A 611 -10.53 -12.58 -2.89
C VAL A 611 -10.00 -13.46 -4.02
N TYR A 612 -9.20 -12.90 -4.94
CA TYR A 612 -8.58 -13.66 -6.02
C TYR A 612 -7.56 -14.67 -5.50
N GLU A 613 -6.67 -14.29 -4.59
CA GLU A 613 -5.71 -15.17 -3.92
C GLU A 613 -6.42 -16.37 -3.27
N ALA A 614 -7.54 -16.12 -2.59
CA ALA A 614 -8.36 -17.16 -1.95
C ALA A 614 -9.12 -18.09 -2.91
N GLY A 615 -9.01 -17.90 -4.24
CA GLY A 615 -9.69 -18.72 -5.24
C GLY A 615 -11.05 -18.20 -5.71
N GLY A 616 -11.44 -16.99 -5.29
CA GLY A 616 -12.71 -16.38 -5.63
C GLY A 616 -12.67 -15.38 -6.80
N THR A 617 -13.83 -14.80 -7.09
CA THR A 617 -14.01 -13.64 -7.96
C THR A 617 -14.80 -12.53 -7.25
N VAL A 618 -14.61 -11.27 -7.64
CA VAL A 618 -15.44 -10.15 -7.20
C VAL A 618 -16.37 -9.71 -8.33
N HIS A 619 -17.63 -9.47 -8.05
CA HIS A 619 -18.54 -8.80 -8.97
C HIS A 619 -18.95 -7.43 -8.42
N ILE A 620 -18.68 -6.38 -9.18
CA ILE A 620 -18.95 -4.99 -8.80
C ILE A 620 -20.25 -4.51 -9.47
N TRP A 621 -21.21 -4.01 -8.71
CA TRP A 621 -22.28 -3.14 -9.25
C TRP A 621 -21.79 -1.70 -9.29
N ALA A 622 -21.51 -1.16 -10.48
CA ALA A 622 -21.00 0.19 -10.64
C ALA A 622 -21.95 1.23 -10.01
N TRP A 623 -23.24 1.16 -10.35
CA TRP A 623 -24.26 2.16 -9.97
C TRP A 623 -25.46 1.54 -9.25
N GLY A 624 -26.18 2.37 -8.49
CA GLY A 624 -27.36 1.98 -7.72
C GLY A 624 -28.68 2.49 -8.32
N ASP A 625 -29.63 2.81 -7.45
CA ASP A 625 -30.95 3.36 -7.79
C ASP A 625 -30.90 4.90 -7.93
N GLU A 626 -31.44 5.46 -9.02
CA GLU A 626 -31.51 6.91 -9.25
C GLU A 626 -32.52 7.61 -8.33
N ALA A 627 -33.57 6.92 -7.88
CA ALA A 627 -34.53 7.48 -6.92
C ALA A 627 -33.90 7.75 -5.55
N ASP A 628 -32.83 7.02 -5.21
CA ASP A 628 -31.99 7.23 -4.03
C ASP A 628 -30.72 8.07 -4.34
N GLY A 629 -30.55 8.59 -5.55
CA GLY A 629 -29.38 9.37 -5.96
C GLY A 629 -28.07 8.58 -6.00
N GLN A 630 -28.10 7.30 -6.37
CA GLN A 630 -26.93 6.39 -6.37
C GLN A 630 -26.28 6.23 -7.76
N THR A 631 -26.46 7.21 -8.65
CA THR A 631 -25.98 7.22 -10.04
C THR A 631 -25.25 8.53 -10.39
N PRO A 632 -24.52 8.61 -11.53
CA PRO A 632 -23.81 9.80 -11.96
C PRO A 632 -24.70 10.80 -12.71
N THR A 633 -26.02 10.58 -12.77
CA THR A 633 -26.97 11.43 -13.53
C THR A 633 -26.80 12.94 -13.32
N PRO A 634 -26.50 13.48 -12.12
CA PRO A 634 -26.26 14.92 -11.92
C PRO A 634 -25.06 15.51 -12.65
N TRP A 635 -24.08 14.69 -13.02
CA TRP A 635 -22.85 15.09 -13.74
C TRP A 635 -22.91 14.77 -15.25
N GLY A 636 -23.96 14.06 -15.68
CA GLY A 636 -24.19 13.68 -17.06
C GLY A 636 -23.70 12.27 -17.38
N LEU A 637 -24.58 11.45 -17.94
CA LEU A 637 -24.28 10.08 -18.35
C LEU A 637 -23.25 10.08 -19.47
N ASN A 638 -22.13 9.39 -19.27
CA ASN A 638 -20.94 9.42 -20.12
C ASN A 638 -20.36 10.83 -20.33
N GLY A 639 -20.59 11.73 -19.35
CA GLY A 639 -19.99 13.07 -19.32
C GLY A 639 -18.48 13.03 -19.04
N ALA A 640 -17.84 14.19 -18.98
CA ALA A 640 -16.40 14.27 -18.77
C ALA A 640 -15.97 13.68 -17.40
N GLU A 641 -16.79 13.91 -16.38
CA GLU A 641 -16.65 13.42 -15.01
C GLU A 641 -16.80 11.88 -14.92
N ASP A 642 -17.74 11.32 -15.68
CA ASP A 642 -18.01 9.89 -15.73
C ASP A 642 -16.97 9.13 -16.59
N GLN A 643 -16.52 9.73 -17.69
CA GLN A 643 -15.37 9.24 -18.47
C GLN A 643 -14.06 9.32 -17.69
N ARG A 644 -13.86 10.38 -16.89
CA ARG A 644 -12.74 10.50 -15.93
C ARG A 644 -12.74 9.33 -14.95
N LEU A 645 -13.89 9.01 -14.35
CA LEU A 645 -14.03 7.84 -13.49
C LEU A 645 -13.74 6.54 -14.24
N GLN A 646 -14.28 6.34 -15.44
CA GLN A 646 -14.08 5.10 -16.20
C GLN A 646 -12.60 4.87 -16.55
N ARG A 647 -11.85 5.91 -16.96
CA ARG A 647 -10.38 5.82 -17.14
C ARG A 647 -9.66 5.49 -15.83
N TYR A 648 -10.08 6.08 -14.70
CA TYR A 648 -9.49 5.80 -13.39
C TYR A 648 -9.76 4.36 -12.91
N ILE A 649 -10.95 3.82 -13.18
CA ILE A 649 -11.28 2.38 -12.99
C ILE A 649 -10.37 1.50 -13.85
N ALA A 650 -10.22 1.83 -15.14
CA ALA A 650 -9.36 1.09 -16.06
C ALA A 650 -7.89 1.09 -15.60
N ALA A 651 -7.33 2.26 -15.27
CA ALA A 651 -5.96 2.45 -14.82
C ALA A 651 -5.64 1.66 -13.53
N ARG A 652 -6.55 1.67 -12.56
CA ARG A 652 -6.32 1.11 -11.22
C ARG A 652 -6.72 -0.36 -11.13
N LEU A 653 -7.88 -0.73 -11.66
CA LEU A 653 -8.47 -2.07 -11.49
C LEU A 653 -8.29 -2.97 -12.72
N GLY A 654 -8.16 -2.44 -13.94
CA GLY A 654 -7.91 -3.23 -15.16
C GLY A 654 -6.70 -4.19 -15.07
N PRO A 655 -5.57 -3.81 -14.45
CA PRO A 655 -4.44 -4.73 -14.28
C PRO A 655 -4.74 -5.91 -13.31
N LEU A 656 -5.72 -5.77 -12.42
CA LEU A 656 -6.07 -6.82 -11.45
C LEU A 656 -6.99 -7.86 -12.11
N PRO A 657 -6.62 -9.15 -12.20
CA PRO A 657 -7.58 -10.18 -12.59
C PRO A 657 -8.57 -10.48 -11.44
N GLY A 658 -9.54 -11.37 -11.70
CA GLY A 658 -10.43 -11.86 -10.64
C GLY A 658 -11.68 -11.02 -10.37
N TRP A 659 -12.04 -10.09 -11.27
CA TRP A 659 -13.28 -9.33 -11.14
C TRP A 659 -14.04 -9.11 -12.45
N THR A 660 -15.34 -8.86 -12.31
CA THR A 660 -16.28 -8.47 -13.38
C THR A 660 -17.15 -7.32 -12.88
N MET A 661 -17.75 -6.53 -13.78
CA MET A 661 -18.56 -5.38 -13.39
C MET A 661 -19.88 -5.31 -14.15
N GLY A 662 -20.95 -5.01 -13.41
CA GLY A 662 -22.28 -4.74 -13.93
C GLY A 662 -22.57 -3.26 -13.78
N TYR A 663 -23.07 -2.60 -14.82
CA TYR A 663 -23.32 -1.15 -14.80
C TYR A 663 -24.40 -0.68 -13.81
N GLY A 664 -25.09 -1.59 -13.13
CA GLY A 664 -25.90 -1.26 -11.95
C GLY A 664 -27.31 -1.85 -11.95
N SER A 665 -28.06 -1.48 -10.93
CA SER A 665 -29.46 -1.84 -10.74
C SER A 665 -30.41 -0.93 -11.49
N ASP A 666 -31.53 -1.48 -11.99
CA ASP A 666 -32.72 -0.71 -12.41
C ASP A 666 -32.39 0.41 -13.43
N LEU A 667 -31.45 0.07 -14.33
CA LEU A 667 -30.90 0.95 -15.36
C LEU A 667 -31.96 1.55 -16.30
N ASP A 668 -33.18 0.99 -16.38
CA ASP A 668 -34.20 1.42 -17.36
C ASP A 668 -34.93 2.68 -16.91
N GLU A 669 -34.81 3.02 -15.63
CA GLU A 669 -35.33 4.26 -15.08
C GLU A 669 -34.51 5.48 -15.53
N TRP A 670 -33.23 5.30 -15.93
CA TRP A 670 -32.29 6.40 -16.16
C TRP A 670 -31.31 6.27 -17.35
N VAL A 671 -31.09 5.09 -17.95
CA VAL A 671 -30.15 4.87 -19.07
C VAL A 671 -30.84 4.28 -20.32
N THR A 672 -30.51 4.77 -21.52
CA THR A 672 -30.94 4.15 -22.79
C THR A 672 -29.93 3.13 -23.34
N GLU A 673 -30.38 2.25 -24.24
CA GLU A 673 -29.52 1.29 -24.94
C GLU A 673 -28.33 1.94 -25.67
N ALA A 674 -28.49 3.16 -26.20
CA ALA A 674 -27.42 3.86 -26.90
C ALA A 674 -26.38 4.44 -25.93
N GLU A 675 -26.80 5.04 -24.82
CA GLU A 675 -25.91 5.58 -23.80
C GLU A 675 -25.10 4.46 -23.14
N LEU A 676 -25.76 3.35 -22.78
CA LEU A 676 -25.12 2.15 -22.23
C LEU A 676 -24.11 1.53 -23.21
N GLY A 677 -24.41 1.49 -24.51
CA GLY A 677 -23.46 1.07 -25.54
C GLY A 677 -22.22 1.96 -25.62
N THR A 678 -22.36 3.28 -25.41
CA THR A 678 -21.20 4.19 -25.34
C THR A 678 -20.37 4.04 -24.07
N TRP A 679 -20.97 3.66 -22.93
CA TRP A 679 -20.24 3.29 -21.73
C TRP A 679 -19.37 2.05 -21.93
N VAL A 680 -19.98 0.96 -22.41
CA VAL A 680 -19.28 -0.32 -22.65
C VAL A 680 -18.13 -0.13 -23.64
N THR A 681 -18.36 0.59 -24.74
CA THR A 681 -17.32 0.87 -25.75
C THR A 681 -16.16 1.64 -25.14
N PHE A 682 -16.44 2.76 -24.46
CA PHE A 682 -15.40 3.60 -23.85
C PHE A 682 -14.60 2.83 -22.78
N MET A 683 -15.27 2.07 -21.93
CA MET A 683 -14.60 1.27 -20.92
C MET A 683 -13.71 0.19 -21.54
N HIS A 684 -14.14 -0.52 -22.60
CA HIS A 684 -13.27 -1.49 -23.29
C HIS A 684 -12.07 -0.84 -24.00
N GLU A 685 -12.22 0.36 -24.55
CA GLU A 685 -11.11 1.10 -25.19
C GLU A 685 -10.00 1.44 -24.20
N HIS A 686 -10.34 1.71 -22.92
CA HIS A 686 -9.37 2.06 -21.87
C HIS A 686 -8.96 0.90 -20.95
N LEU A 687 -9.77 -0.15 -20.79
CA LEU A 687 -9.55 -1.23 -19.81
C LEU A 687 -8.23 -1.98 -19.96
N GLY A 688 -7.68 -2.10 -21.17
CA GLY A 688 -6.45 -2.85 -21.49
C GLY A 688 -6.57 -4.38 -21.39
N TRP A 689 -7.30 -4.91 -20.40
CA TRP A 689 -7.41 -6.34 -20.08
C TRP A 689 -8.84 -6.89 -20.26
N PRO A 690 -8.99 -8.22 -20.47
CA PRO A 690 -10.27 -8.84 -20.80
C PRO A 690 -11.15 -9.04 -19.56
N HIS A 691 -11.72 -7.95 -19.05
CA HIS A 691 -12.80 -7.98 -18.05
C HIS A 691 -14.16 -8.13 -18.70
N LEU A 692 -15.03 -8.92 -18.06
CA LEU A 692 -16.42 -9.05 -18.48
C LEU A 692 -17.27 -7.92 -17.90
N LEU A 693 -17.88 -7.15 -18.78
CA LEU A 693 -18.87 -6.12 -18.49
C LEU A 693 -20.30 -6.63 -18.74
N GLY A 694 -21.24 -6.14 -17.94
CA GLY A 694 -22.65 -6.49 -18.05
C GLY A 694 -23.58 -5.39 -17.58
N ALA A 695 -24.88 -5.61 -17.73
CA ALA A 695 -25.91 -4.67 -17.31
C ALA A 695 -27.17 -5.44 -16.91
N ARG A 696 -27.63 -5.28 -15.65
CA ARG A 696 -28.85 -5.92 -15.15
C ARG A 696 -30.06 -5.38 -15.91
N ALA A 697 -30.62 -6.21 -16.79
CA ALA A 697 -31.91 -5.93 -17.38
C ALA A 697 -33.01 -6.08 -16.32
N SER A 698 -33.74 -5.01 -16.06
CA SER A 698 -35.02 -5.06 -15.37
C SER A 698 -36.07 -5.71 -16.29
N GLY A 699 -36.76 -6.73 -15.77
CA GLY A 699 -37.92 -7.31 -16.42
C GLY A 699 -39.20 -6.67 -15.88
N PRO A 700 -40.31 -6.64 -16.65
CA PRO A 700 -41.59 -6.24 -16.10
C PRO A 700 -41.96 -7.15 -14.92
N ASN A 701 -42.11 -6.57 -13.73
CA ASN A 701 -42.35 -7.23 -12.43
C ASN A 701 -43.76 -7.92 -12.33
N THR A 702 -44.12 -8.77 -13.30
CA THR A 702 -45.45 -9.38 -13.44
C THR A 702 -45.41 -10.81 -14.01
N ASP A 703 -45.12 -11.80 -13.17
CA ASP A 703 -45.49 -13.24 -13.27
C ASP A 703 -45.40 -13.93 -14.66
N GLY A 704 -44.54 -13.48 -15.56
CA GLY A 704 -44.44 -13.97 -16.93
C GLY A 704 -42.98 -14.11 -17.35
N ASP A 705 -42.65 -15.23 -18.00
CA ASP A 705 -41.29 -15.68 -18.35
C ASP A 705 -40.30 -14.53 -18.64
N HIS A 706 -39.47 -14.22 -17.64
CA HIS A 706 -38.41 -13.22 -17.78
C HIS A 706 -37.36 -13.77 -18.75
N VAL A 707 -37.38 -13.26 -19.98
CA VAL A 707 -36.28 -13.36 -20.93
C VAL A 707 -35.38 -12.13 -20.72
N PRO A 708 -34.05 -12.26 -20.70
CA PRO A 708 -33.15 -11.10 -20.63
C PRO A 708 -33.51 -10.05 -21.68
N PHE A 709 -33.43 -8.77 -21.33
CA PHE A 709 -33.76 -7.68 -22.27
C PHE A 709 -32.71 -7.66 -23.39
N LEU A 710 -33.08 -8.22 -24.54
CA LEU A 710 -32.13 -8.62 -25.58
C LEU A 710 -31.34 -7.46 -26.20
N GLY A 711 -31.85 -6.22 -26.18
CA GLY A 711 -31.16 -5.06 -26.75
C GLY A 711 -29.85 -4.78 -26.03
N TRP A 712 -29.93 -4.45 -24.73
CA TRP A 712 -28.75 -4.22 -23.88
C TRP A 712 -27.83 -5.42 -23.80
N ASN A 713 -28.40 -6.60 -23.51
CA ASN A 713 -27.61 -7.79 -23.27
C ASN A 713 -26.80 -8.22 -24.49
N ALA A 714 -27.28 -7.98 -25.72
CA ALA A 714 -26.54 -8.28 -26.93
C ALA A 714 -25.28 -7.39 -27.15
N GLN A 715 -25.10 -6.32 -26.36
CA GLN A 715 -23.95 -5.42 -26.40
C GLN A 715 -22.96 -5.65 -25.24
N MET A 716 -23.24 -6.60 -24.34
CA MET A 716 -22.44 -6.93 -23.16
C MET A 716 -21.56 -8.17 -23.38
N ASP A 717 -20.58 -8.41 -22.50
CA ASP A 717 -19.82 -9.67 -22.51
C ASP A 717 -20.60 -10.83 -21.87
N TYR A 718 -21.48 -10.51 -20.92
CA TYR A 718 -22.37 -11.48 -20.29
C TYR A 718 -23.79 -10.92 -20.17
N SER A 719 -24.77 -11.81 -20.24
CA SER A 719 -26.17 -11.45 -20.12
C SER A 719 -26.63 -11.48 -18.66
N SER A 720 -27.40 -10.48 -18.25
CA SER A 720 -27.87 -10.28 -16.88
C SER A 720 -29.36 -9.93 -16.80
N TYR A 721 -30.01 -10.36 -15.73
CA TYR A 721 -31.43 -10.10 -15.45
C TYR A 721 -31.77 -10.15 -13.95
N GLU A 722 -32.83 -9.44 -13.54
CA GLU A 722 -33.47 -9.63 -12.22
C GLU A 722 -34.57 -10.70 -12.30
N HIS A 723 -34.61 -11.63 -11.33
CA HIS A 723 -35.77 -12.48 -11.07
C HIS A 723 -35.81 -12.98 -9.63
N HIS A 724 -36.92 -12.77 -8.93
CA HIS A 724 -37.14 -13.30 -7.59
C HIS A 724 -37.35 -14.81 -7.61
N ARG A 725 -36.45 -15.59 -7.00
CA ARG A 725 -36.54 -17.08 -6.94
C ARG A 725 -36.75 -17.74 -8.32
N PRO A 726 -35.80 -17.62 -9.27
CA PRO A 726 -35.91 -18.26 -10.57
C PRO A 726 -36.09 -19.78 -10.42
N SER A 727 -36.99 -20.35 -11.22
CA SER A 727 -37.09 -21.80 -11.37
C SER A 727 -35.98 -22.33 -12.27
N TYR A 728 -35.79 -23.65 -12.30
CA TYR A 728 -34.90 -24.30 -13.25
C TYR A 728 -35.18 -23.86 -14.71
N ASP A 729 -36.45 -23.76 -15.10
CA ASP A 729 -36.84 -23.39 -16.46
C ASP A 729 -36.51 -21.91 -16.77
N VAL A 730 -36.55 -21.01 -15.78
CA VAL A 730 -36.11 -19.62 -15.94
C VAL A 730 -34.62 -19.55 -16.27
N TYR A 731 -33.77 -20.27 -15.52
CA TYR A 731 -32.33 -20.36 -15.83
C TYR A 731 -32.07 -20.93 -17.24
N VAL A 732 -32.82 -21.97 -17.64
CA VAL A 732 -32.72 -22.55 -18.98
C VAL A 732 -33.15 -21.57 -20.07
N ASN A 733 -34.22 -20.80 -19.85
CA ASN A 733 -34.70 -19.79 -20.80
C ASN A 733 -33.69 -18.66 -20.97
N ALA A 734 -33.07 -18.17 -19.88
CA ALA A 734 -32.02 -17.15 -19.95
C ALA A 734 -30.79 -17.65 -20.74
N LEU A 735 -30.29 -18.86 -20.45
CA LEU A 735 -29.17 -19.49 -21.19
C LEU A 735 -29.48 -19.76 -22.67
N ASN A 736 -30.76 -19.92 -23.03
CA ASN A 736 -31.18 -20.10 -24.43
C ASN A 736 -31.37 -18.77 -25.18
N ALA A 737 -31.50 -17.66 -24.47
CA ALA A 737 -31.78 -16.35 -25.05
C ALA A 737 -30.58 -15.81 -25.85
N LEU A 738 -29.38 -15.93 -25.28
CA LEU A 738 -28.11 -15.49 -25.87
C LEU A 738 -27.05 -16.60 -25.71
N PRO A 739 -27.08 -17.65 -26.56
CA PRO A 739 -26.28 -18.86 -26.39
C PRO A 739 -24.76 -18.69 -26.54
N GLY A 740 -24.30 -17.49 -26.91
CA GLY A 740 -22.88 -17.10 -27.00
C GLY A 740 -22.34 -16.35 -25.78
N GLN A 741 -23.17 -16.04 -24.77
CA GLN A 741 -22.78 -15.26 -23.59
C GLN A 741 -23.03 -16.03 -22.30
N ALA A 742 -22.16 -15.86 -21.31
CA ALA A 742 -22.42 -16.31 -19.94
C ALA A 742 -23.64 -15.56 -19.35
N VAL A 743 -24.29 -16.15 -18.34
CA VAL A 743 -25.55 -15.60 -17.80
C VAL A 743 -25.45 -15.38 -16.29
N PHE A 744 -26.01 -14.26 -15.82
CA PHE A 744 -26.12 -13.86 -14.42
C PHE A 744 -27.57 -13.55 -14.04
N SER A 745 -28.09 -14.22 -13.00
CA SER A 745 -29.27 -13.76 -12.26
C SER A 745 -28.83 -12.76 -11.18
N GLU A 746 -28.76 -11.47 -11.53
CA GLU A 746 -28.37 -10.38 -10.61
C GLU A 746 -29.52 -9.95 -9.69
N ASP A 747 -30.13 -10.91 -8.97
CA ASP A 747 -31.05 -10.65 -7.85
C ASP A 747 -30.49 -11.20 -6.54
N ARG A 748 -30.91 -10.60 -5.43
CA ARG A 748 -30.38 -10.79 -4.07
C ARG A 748 -31.12 -11.92 -3.35
N PHE A 749 -30.65 -13.15 -3.51
CA PHE A 749 -31.24 -14.35 -2.91
C PHE A 749 -30.93 -14.46 -1.41
N ARG A 750 -31.73 -13.76 -0.59
CA ARG A 750 -31.45 -13.57 0.84
C ARG A 750 -32.30 -14.42 1.77
N ILE A 751 -31.65 -15.12 2.70
CA ILE A 751 -32.31 -15.68 3.88
C ILE A 751 -32.59 -14.53 4.86
N ARG A 752 -33.87 -14.23 5.07
CA ARG A 752 -34.42 -13.23 6.00
C ARG A 752 -35.62 -13.86 6.72
N ASP A 753 -36.06 -13.28 7.84
CA ASP A 753 -37.20 -13.75 8.65
C ASP A 753 -38.58 -13.52 7.98
N ASN A 754 -38.73 -13.96 6.72
CA ASN A 754 -39.94 -13.88 5.90
C ASN A 754 -40.52 -12.45 5.79
N VAL A 755 -39.62 -11.46 5.64
CA VAL A 755 -39.93 -10.03 5.49
C VAL A 755 -40.43 -9.73 4.08
N PHE A 756 -39.90 -10.42 3.06
CA PHE A 756 -40.37 -10.36 1.67
C PHE A 756 -40.68 -11.78 1.17
N PRO A 757 -41.90 -12.30 1.41
CA PRO A 757 -42.27 -13.70 1.14
C PRO A 757 -42.18 -14.17 -0.31
N LEU A 758 -41.88 -13.28 -1.27
CA LEU A 758 -41.61 -13.59 -2.68
C LEU A 758 -40.10 -13.56 -3.03
N LYS A 759 -39.28 -12.78 -2.31
CA LYS A 759 -37.83 -12.66 -2.53
C LYS A 759 -36.99 -13.55 -1.58
N ASP A 760 -37.52 -13.87 -0.39
CA ASP A 760 -36.72 -14.49 0.69
C ASP A 760 -36.38 -15.96 0.44
N TYR A 761 -35.22 -16.41 0.87
CA TYR A 761 -34.78 -17.80 0.78
C TYR A 761 -34.81 -18.49 2.14
N THR A 762 -34.87 -19.83 2.10
CA THR A 762 -34.50 -20.70 3.22
C THR A 762 -33.20 -21.40 2.87
N MET A 763 -32.51 -22.03 3.83
CA MET A 763 -31.34 -22.88 3.51
C MET A 763 -31.64 -23.96 2.47
N GLU A 764 -32.86 -24.53 2.50
CA GLU A 764 -33.30 -25.52 1.53
C GLU A 764 -33.39 -24.91 0.12
N LEU A 765 -34.01 -23.72 -0.02
CA LEU A 765 -34.09 -23.02 -1.30
C LEU A 765 -32.71 -22.54 -1.79
N THR A 766 -31.82 -22.11 -0.88
CA THR A 766 -30.44 -21.70 -1.22
C THR A 766 -29.69 -22.87 -1.81
N ARG A 767 -29.67 -24.01 -1.11
CA ARG A 767 -29.11 -25.27 -1.56
C ARG A 767 -29.68 -25.68 -2.92
N ARG A 768 -31.01 -25.79 -3.06
CA ARG A 768 -31.65 -26.17 -4.32
C ARG A 768 -31.34 -25.20 -5.46
N GLY A 769 -31.22 -23.90 -5.20
CA GLY A 769 -30.87 -22.89 -6.19
C GLY A 769 -29.42 -22.99 -6.71
N LEU A 770 -28.45 -23.33 -5.86
CA LEU A 770 -27.07 -23.64 -6.28
C LEU A 770 -27.03 -24.83 -7.26
N TRP A 771 -27.76 -25.90 -6.94
CA TRP A 771 -27.87 -27.07 -7.81
C TRP A 771 -28.65 -26.76 -9.10
N HIS A 772 -29.79 -26.06 -9.03
CA HIS A 772 -30.58 -25.70 -10.21
C HIS A 772 -29.83 -24.82 -11.21
N SER A 773 -29.16 -23.75 -10.75
CA SER A 773 -28.40 -22.85 -11.63
C SER A 773 -27.27 -23.58 -12.36
N THR A 774 -26.59 -24.51 -11.69
CA THR A 774 -25.50 -25.31 -12.25
C THR A 774 -26.03 -26.41 -13.19
N MET A 775 -27.05 -27.16 -12.77
CA MET A 775 -27.69 -28.19 -13.60
C MET A 775 -28.47 -27.61 -14.80
N ALA A 776 -28.81 -26.32 -14.77
CA ALA A 776 -29.32 -25.58 -15.91
C ALA A 776 -28.21 -25.23 -16.92
N GLY A 777 -26.93 -25.38 -16.58
CA GLY A 777 -25.79 -25.04 -17.44
C GLY A 777 -24.96 -23.84 -16.97
N GLY A 778 -25.11 -23.42 -15.70
CA GLY A 778 -24.22 -22.46 -15.04
C GLY A 778 -24.64 -21.01 -15.16
N VAL A 779 -25.73 -20.64 -14.49
CA VAL A 779 -26.09 -19.23 -14.27
C VAL A 779 -25.44 -18.72 -12.97
N ALA A 780 -24.80 -17.55 -13.03
CA ALA A 780 -24.25 -16.88 -11.86
C ALA A 780 -25.35 -16.30 -10.96
N ASN A 781 -25.15 -16.25 -9.63
CA ASN A 781 -26.16 -15.76 -8.67
C ASN A 781 -25.54 -15.02 -7.47
N ILE A 782 -26.33 -14.16 -6.83
CA ILE A 782 -25.99 -13.43 -5.61
C ILE A 782 -26.77 -13.99 -4.42
N TRP A 783 -26.06 -14.45 -3.39
CA TRP A 783 -26.63 -15.05 -2.18
C TRP A 783 -26.41 -14.14 -0.97
N GLY A 784 -27.37 -14.07 -0.04
CA GLY A 784 -27.09 -13.48 1.28
C GLY A 784 -27.81 -14.17 2.44
N HIS A 785 -27.31 -13.95 3.65
CA HIS A 785 -28.00 -14.32 4.89
C HIS A 785 -28.02 -13.10 5.82
N ASP A 786 -29.22 -12.64 6.13
CA ASP A 786 -29.47 -11.41 6.89
C ASP A 786 -30.59 -11.66 7.91
N PRO A 787 -30.26 -12.30 9.05
CA PRO A 787 -31.23 -12.66 10.09
C PRO A 787 -31.70 -11.43 10.91
N ASN A 788 -31.09 -10.26 10.72
CA ASN A 788 -31.39 -9.04 11.48
C ASN A 788 -32.18 -8.00 10.67
N TYR A 789 -32.48 -8.27 9.40
CA TYR A 789 -33.28 -7.40 8.53
C TYR A 789 -34.69 -7.12 9.11
N PRO A 790 -35.21 -5.87 9.09
CA PRO A 790 -34.64 -4.63 8.53
C PRO A 790 -33.99 -3.73 9.61
N ALA A 791 -33.64 -4.25 10.78
CA ALA A 791 -33.52 -3.45 12.00
C ALA A 791 -32.32 -2.48 12.07
N VAL A 792 -31.38 -2.55 11.12
CA VAL A 792 -30.09 -1.84 11.18
C VAL A 792 -29.52 -1.32 9.85
N ASN A 793 -30.03 -1.70 8.66
CA ASN A 793 -29.35 -1.38 7.39
C ASN A 793 -30.26 -1.01 6.23
N ASP A 794 -29.69 -0.25 5.30
CA ASP A 794 -30.20 0.17 3.98
C ASP A 794 -30.34 -0.97 2.95
N GLY A 795 -30.06 -2.20 3.38
CA GLY A 795 -30.04 -3.38 2.53
C GLY A 795 -28.67 -3.73 1.96
N PHE A 796 -27.57 -3.06 2.30
CA PHE A 796 -26.21 -3.39 1.81
C PHE A 796 -25.23 -3.84 2.91
N ALA A 797 -25.78 -4.43 3.99
CA ALA A 797 -25.02 -5.10 5.03
C ALA A 797 -24.17 -6.27 4.47
N PRO A 798 -22.97 -6.53 5.02
CA PRO A 798 -22.28 -7.80 4.78
C PRO A 798 -23.15 -8.97 5.27
N SER A 799 -23.12 -10.08 4.54
CA SER A 799 -23.87 -11.29 4.93
C SER A 799 -23.39 -11.84 6.27
N ALA A 800 -24.31 -12.34 7.09
CA ALA A 800 -23.98 -13.14 8.25
C ALA A 800 -23.62 -14.59 7.84
N ALA A 801 -22.84 -15.29 8.66
CA ALA A 801 -22.48 -16.68 8.40
C ALA A 801 -23.73 -17.56 8.23
N TYR A 802 -23.75 -18.45 7.23
CA TYR A 802 -24.92 -19.26 6.88
C TYR A 802 -25.17 -20.35 7.93
N PRO A 803 -26.43 -20.62 8.31
CA PRO A 803 -26.74 -21.75 9.18
C PRO A 803 -26.60 -23.06 8.38
N ASN A 804 -25.86 -24.04 8.91
CA ASN A 804 -25.53 -25.32 8.26
C ASN A 804 -24.70 -25.15 6.95
N PRO A 805 -23.51 -24.53 7.00
CA PRO A 805 -22.70 -24.28 5.81
C PRO A 805 -22.22 -25.56 5.10
N GLU A 806 -22.23 -26.71 5.77
CA GLU A 806 -21.86 -28.01 5.21
C GLU A 806 -22.67 -28.40 3.96
N VAL A 807 -23.91 -27.90 3.80
CA VAL A 807 -24.71 -28.20 2.60
C VAL A 807 -24.29 -27.36 1.38
N ILE A 808 -23.64 -26.22 1.63
CA ILE A 808 -23.03 -25.36 0.60
C ILE A 808 -21.66 -25.97 0.21
N GLN A 809 -20.87 -26.41 1.20
CA GLN A 809 -19.65 -27.19 0.97
C GLN A 809 -19.92 -28.45 0.14
N THR A 810 -21.04 -29.15 0.36
CA THR A 810 -21.42 -30.34 -0.42
C THR A 810 -21.65 -30.01 -1.90
N TYR A 811 -22.22 -28.85 -2.22
CA TYR A 811 -22.34 -28.38 -3.59
C TYR A 811 -20.96 -28.06 -4.19
N SER A 812 -20.14 -27.25 -3.51
CA SER A 812 -18.85 -26.79 -4.05
C SER A 812 -17.86 -27.94 -4.22
N THR A 813 -17.73 -28.81 -3.21
CA THR A 813 -16.87 -30.01 -3.25
C THR A 813 -17.30 -30.99 -4.33
N PHE A 814 -18.60 -31.10 -4.62
CA PHE A 814 -19.08 -31.94 -5.71
C PHE A 814 -18.69 -31.36 -7.07
N PHE A 815 -18.89 -30.06 -7.30
CA PHE A 815 -18.65 -29.46 -8.61
C PHE A 815 -17.21 -29.04 -8.90
N ALA A 816 -16.34 -28.89 -7.89
CA ALA A 816 -14.94 -28.46 -8.02
C ALA A 816 -14.11 -29.23 -9.07
N THR A 817 -14.48 -30.48 -9.38
CA THR A 817 -13.86 -31.29 -10.46
C THR A 817 -14.88 -31.82 -11.47
N ARG A 818 -16.15 -31.47 -11.35
CA ARG A 818 -17.26 -32.08 -12.09
C ARG A 818 -18.03 -31.12 -12.98
N TYR A 819 -17.63 -29.86 -13.06
CA TYR A 819 -18.19 -28.87 -13.99
C TYR A 819 -17.15 -28.49 -15.07
N GLY A 820 -17.42 -28.78 -16.34
CA GLY A 820 -16.50 -28.55 -17.45
C GLY A 820 -17.09 -27.68 -18.56
N GLN A 821 -16.24 -27.04 -19.37
CA GLN A 821 -16.64 -26.09 -20.42
C GLN A 821 -17.65 -26.68 -21.44
N ASP A 822 -17.46 -27.95 -21.80
CA ASP A 822 -18.22 -28.68 -22.81
C ASP A 822 -19.51 -29.35 -22.28
N VAL A 823 -19.91 -29.06 -21.05
CA VAL A 823 -21.09 -29.68 -20.42
C VAL A 823 -22.41 -29.24 -21.07
N THR A 824 -23.32 -30.18 -21.29
CA THR A 824 -24.65 -29.92 -21.89
C THR A 824 -25.79 -30.51 -21.07
N ARG A 825 -26.97 -29.89 -21.13
CA ARG A 825 -28.20 -30.37 -20.47
C ARG A 825 -28.76 -31.60 -21.19
N CYS A 826 -29.16 -32.63 -20.44
CA CYS A 826 -29.73 -33.87 -21.00
C CYS A 826 -30.84 -34.48 -20.12
N ASN A 827 -31.72 -33.65 -19.54
CA ASN A 827 -32.79 -34.08 -18.62
C ASN A 827 -33.69 -35.20 -19.17
N ASN A 828 -33.75 -35.40 -20.50
CA ASN A 828 -34.42 -36.54 -21.13
C ASN A 828 -33.83 -37.92 -20.78
N LEU A 829 -32.68 -37.99 -20.09
CA LEU A 829 -32.04 -39.22 -19.61
C LEU A 829 -32.42 -39.58 -18.16
N THR A 830 -33.33 -38.85 -17.53
CA THR A 830 -33.68 -39.00 -16.10
C THR A 830 -35.13 -38.59 -15.83
N ASP A 831 -35.59 -38.82 -14.59
CA ASP A 831 -36.81 -38.27 -14.01
C ASP A 831 -36.54 -37.09 -13.05
N GLY A 832 -35.39 -36.44 -13.22
CA GLY A 832 -34.98 -35.18 -12.60
C GLY A 832 -34.17 -34.31 -13.57
N TYR A 833 -32.99 -33.84 -13.15
CA TYR A 833 -32.07 -33.02 -13.94
C TYR A 833 -30.82 -33.82 -14.32
N ALA A 834 -30.27 -33.56 -15.51
CA ALA A 834 -29.02 -34.20 -15.93
C ALA A 834 -28.12 -33.29 -16.77
N LEU A 835 -26.82 -33.42 -16.53
CA LEU A 835 -25.74 -32.90 -17.36
C LEU A 835 -24.99 -34.07 -17.99
N CYS A 836 -24.65 -33.97 -19.28
CA CYS A 836 -23.78 -34.93 -19.96
C CYS A 836 -22.63 -34.24 -20.67
N TYR A 837 -21.61 -35.04 -20.94
CA TYR A 837 -20.38 -34.63 -21.58
C TYR A 837 -20.20 -35.29 -22.95
N PRO A 838 -19.43 -34.67 -23.86
CA PRO A 838 -19.07 -35.25 -25.14
C PRO A 838 -18.50 -36.67 -25.00
N GLY A 839 -18.73 -37.50 -26.03
CA GLY A 839 -18.26 -38.88 -26.04
C GLY A 839 -19.11 -39.87 -25.21
N ASN A 840 -20.09 -39.41 -24.44
CA ASN A 840 -20.96 -40.27 -23.60
C ASN A 840 -20.17 -41.07 -22.54
N GLU A 841 -19.14 -40.45 -21.95
CA GLU A 841 -18.27 -41.08 -20.94
C GLU A 841 -18.53 -40.57 -19.51
N GLN A 842 -19.14 -39.39 -19.37
CA GLN A 842 -19.43 -38.76 -18.08
C GLN A 842 -20.85 -38.17 -18.04
N TYR A 843 -21.49 -38.28 -16.89
CA TYR A 843 -22.84 -37.81 -16.60
C TYR A 843 -22.96 -37.34 -15.15
N ILE A 844 -23.84 -36.36 -14.92
CA ILE A 844 -24.28 -35.97 -13.58
C ILE A 844 -25.80 -35.96 -13.60
N PHE A 845 -26.42 -36.61 -12.62
CA PHE A 845 -27.85 -36.62 -12.39
C PHE A 845 -28.13 -35.93 -11.04
N TYR A 846 -29.21 -35.15 -10.95
CA TYR A 846 -29.67 -34.52 -9.71
C TYR A 846 -31.19 -34.65 -9.61
N LYS A 847 -31.72 -34.97 -8.42
CA LYS A 847 -33.15 -35.09 -8.19
C LYS A 847 -33.51 -34.78 -6.74
N GLU A 848 -34.63 -34.09 -6.56
CA GLU A 848 -35.13 -33.60 -5.28
C GLU A 848 -36.19 -34.53 -4.66
N ASP A 849 -36.31 -34.51 -3.34
CA ASP A 849 -37.34 -35.20 -2.54
C ASP A 849 -37.58 -36.66 -2.96
N SER A 850 -36.51 -37.43 -3.21
CA SER A 850 -36.61 -38.76 -3.80
C SER A 850 -35.79 -39.85 -3.10
N ASP A 851 -36.33 -41.06 -3.10
CA ASP A 851 -35.62 -42.30 -2.74
C ASP A 851 -35.07 -43.05 -3.97
N SER A 852 -35.20 -42.48 -5.17
CA SER A 852 -34.80 -43.15 -6.41
C SER A 852 -34.62 -42.18 -7.59
N ILE A 853 -33.68 -42.49 -8.48
CA ILE A 853 -33.39 -41.71 -9.70
C ILE A 853 -33.41 -42.65 -10.91
N GLN A 854 -34.13 -42.28 -11.97
CA GLN A 854 -34.02 -42.93 -13.27
C GLN A 854 -32.75 -42.46 -13.98
N ILE A 855 -31.94 -43.39 -14.46
CA ILE A 855 -30.62 -43.13 -15.04
C ILE A 855 -30.55 -43.87 -16.38
N ASP A 856 -30.71 -43.14 -17.49
CA ASP A 856 -30.56 -43.69 -18.84
C ASP A 856 -29.11 -43.53 -19.34
N LEU A 857 -28.33 -44.60 -19.17
CA LEU A 857 -26.97 -44.72 -19.70
C LEU A 857 -26.94 -45.58 -20.98
N SER A 858 -28.05 -45.76 -21.69
CA SER A 858 -28.08 -46.60 -22.90
C SER A 858 -27.16 -46.13 -24.02
N ALA A 859 -26.79 -44.84 -24.03
CA ALA A 859 -25.84 -44.24 -24.96
C ALA A 859 -24.38 -44.23 -24.46
N MET A 860 -24.11 -44.66 -23.22
CA MET A 860 -22.80 -44.60 -22.57
C MET A 860 -21.76 -45.47 -23.30
N ALA A 861 -20.60 -44.91 -23.60
CA ALA A 861 -19.61 -45.53 -24.49
C ALA A 861 -18.98 -46.82 -23.92
N THR A 862 -18.67 -46.82 -22.63
CA THR A 862 -18.05 -47.93 -21.89
C THR A 862 -18.59 -48.00 -20.45
N PRO A 863 -18.44 -49.10 -19.70
CA PRO A 863 -18.82 -49.14 -18.29
C PRO A 863 -17.99 -48.16 -17.44
N GLN A 864 -18.65 -47.35 -16.63
CA GLN A 864 -18.05 -46.23 -15.88
C GLN A 864 -18.26 -46.39 -14.37
N SER A 865 -17.32 -45.89 -13.56
CA SER A 865 -17.52 -45.76 -12.11
C SER A 865 -18.63 -44.74 -11.80
N ALA A 866 -19.36 -44.93 -10.71
CA ALA A 866 -20.35 -43.97 -10.25
C ALA A 866 -20.34 -43.75 -8.73
N LYS A 867 -20.64 -42.50 -8.34
CA LYS A 867 -20.69 -42.02 -6.96
C LYS A 867 -22.00 -41.26 -6.74
N ALA A 868 -22.60 -41.39 -5.57
CA ALA A 868 -23.75 -40.59 -5.16
C ALA A 868 -23.42 -39.73 -3.93
N VAL A 869 -24.03 -38.56 -3.81
CA VAL A 869 -23.99 -37.71 -2.61
C VAL A 869 -25.41 -37.28 -2.23
N ASP A 870 -25.69 -37.26 -0.92
CA ASP A 870 -26.87 -36.62 -0.35
C ASP A 870 -26.59 -35.11 -0.29
N THR A 871 -27.27 -34.32 -1.10
CA THR A 871 -26.92 -32.89 -1.22
C THR A 871 -27.36 -32.09 0.00
N ALA A 872 -28.26 -32.63 0.83
CA ALA A 872 -28.76 -32.03 2.06
C ALA A 872 -27.93 -32.38 3.32
N SER A 873 -26.84 -33.13 3.16
CA SER A 873 -25.95 -33.58 4.25
C SER A 873 -24.50 -33.12 4.03
N ILE A 874 -23.63 -33.34 5.03
CA ILE A 874 -22.17 -33.19 4.91
C ILE A 874 -21.65 -34.07 3.75
N TYR A 875 -20.72 -33.54 2.95
CA TYR A 875 -20.19 -34.21 1.77
C TYR A 875 -19.66 -35.61 2.07
N GLN A 876 -20.35 -36.62 1.54
CA GLN A 876 -19.94 -38.01 1.65
C GLN A 876 -20.32 -38.78 0.38
N GLU A 877 -19.32 -39.25 -0.37
CA GLU A 877 -19.56 -40.12 -1.52
C GLU A 877 -19.98 -41.53 -1.10
N ILE A 878 -21.10 -41.99 -1.65
CA ILE A 878 -21.53 -43.39 -1.65
C ILE A 878 -21.03 -44.02 -2.95
N ASP A 879 -20.19 -45.05 -2.83
CA ASP A 879 -19.70 -45.80 -3.98
C ASP A 879 -20.81 -46.68 -4.58
N LEU A 880 -21.18 -46.41 -5.84
CA LEU A 880 -22.14 -47.22 -6.59
C LEU A 880 -21.46 -48.33 -7.41
N GLY A 881 -20.12 -48.36 -7.43
CA GLY A 881 -19.34 -49.28 -8.24
C GLY A 881 -19.34 -48.89 -9.72
N VAL A 882 -19.32 -49.89 -10.61
CA VAL A 882 -19.29 -49.69 -12.07
C VAL A 882 -20.68 -49.90 -12.67
N LEU A 883 -21.21 -48.86 -13.31
CA LEU A 883 -22.45 -48.90 -14.06
C LEU A 883 -22.18 -49.31 -15.51
N THR A 884 -23.16 -49.98 -16.14
CA THR A 884 -23.09 -50.44 -17.53
C THR A 884 -24.05 -49.67 -18.43
N ALA A 885 -23.79 -49.68 -19.74
CA ALA A 885 -24.64 -49.00 -20.73
C ALA A 885 -26.05 -49.60 -20.82
N ALA A 886 -26.97 -49.09 -20.00
CA ALA A 886 -28.35 -49.51 -19.88
C ALA A 886 -29.18 -48.40 -19.22
N ASN A 887 -30.50 -48.44 -19.45
CA ASN A 887 -31.45 -47.69 -18.63
C ASN A 887 -31.72 -48.47 -17.33
N GLN A 888 -31.61 -47.79 -16.19
CA GLN A 888 -31.69 -48.39 -14.86
C GLN A 888 -32.21 -47.38 -13.83
N THR A 889 -32.85 -47.88 -12.78
CA THR A 889 -33.24 -47.05 -11.62
C THR A 889 -32.24 -47.26 -10.50
N TRP A 890 -31.56 -46.20 -10.07
CA TRP A 890 -30.82 -46.22 -8.81
C TRP A 890 -31.80 -46.02 -7.64
N GLN A 891 -31.62 -46.79 -6.57
CA GLN A 891 -32.41 -46.70 -5.34
C GLN A 891 -31.51 -46.09 -4.26
N ALA A 892 -31.89 -44.92 -3.77
CA ALA A 892 -31.18 -44.23 -2.71
C ALA A 892 -31.48 -44.88 -1.34
N PRO A 893 -30.60 -44.69 -0.33
CA PRO A 893 -30.81 -45.25 1.01
C PRO A 893 -32.06 -44.73 1.74
N TYR A 894 -32.52 -43.51 1.41
CA TYR A 894 -33.70 -42.83 1.98
C TYR A 894 -34.11 -41.66 1.06
N VAL A 895 -35.30 -41.09 1.32
CA VAL A 895 -35.77 -39.88 0.64
C VAL A 895 -34.88 -38.69 1.04
N SER A 896 -34.20 -38.08 0.07
CA SER A 896 -33.48 -36.81 0.19
C SER A 896 -33.34 -36.18 -1.20
N ASP A 897 -32.57 -35.10 -1.30
CA ASP A 897 -32.06 -34.60 -2.57
C ASP A 897 -30.74 -35.28 -2.89
N TRP A 898 -30.65 -35.92 -4.04
CA TRP A 898 -29.52 -36.77 -4.39
C TRP A 898 -28.89 -36.36 -5.71
N ALA A 899 -27.56 -36.32 -5.73
CA ALA A 899 -26.77 -36.21 -6.95
C ALA A 899 -25.98 -37.49 -7.22
N VAL A 900 -25.88 -37.90 -8.49
CA VAL A 900 -25.12 -39.07 -8.94
C VAL A 900 -24.17 -38.66 -10.06
N ALA A 901 -22.87 -38.76 -9.81
CA ALA A 901 -21.83 -38.62 -10.81
C ALA A 901 -21.50 -39.99 -11.41
N VAL A 902 -21.41 -40.10 -12.73
CA VAL A 902 -21.01 -41.29 -13.48
C VAL A 902 -19.86 -40.91 -14.40
N GLY A 903 -18.74 -41.64 -14.36
CA GLY A 903 -17.52 -41.33 -15.10
C GLY A 903 -16.30 -41.10 -14.20
N ASP A 904 -15.12 -41.02 -14.80
CA ASP A 904 -13.86 -40.61 -14.13
C ASP A 904 -13.65 -39.11 -14.33
N PHE A 905 -13.88 -38.32 -13.29
CA PHE A 905 -13.70 -36.86 -13.28
C PHE A 905 -12.29 -36.43 -12.80
N GLY A 906 -11.40 -37.39 -12.52
CA GLY A 906 -10.09 -37.14 -11.90
C GLY A 906 -8.92 -36.96 -12.88
N GLN A 907 -9.16 -37.04 -14.18
CA GLN A 907 -8.16 -36.75 -15.21
C GLN A 907 -8.38 -35.35 -15.77
N THR A 908 -7.34 -34.52 -15.73
CA THR A 908 -7.25 -33.27 -16.50
C THR A 908 -7.63 -33.57 -17.95
N ARG A 909 -8.72 -32.97 -18.44
CA ARG A 909 -9.15 -33.14 -19.82
C ARG A 909 -8.18 -32.43 -20.75
N THR A 910 -7.10 -33.11 -21.11
CA THR A 910 -6.26 -32.68 -22.21
C THR A 910 -7.10 -32.77 -23.47
N ASP A 911 -7.61 -31.63 -23.93
CA ASP A 911 -8.14 -31.59 -25.28
C ASP A 911 -7.01 -32.00 -26.23
N SER A 912 -7.39 -32.82 -27.21
CA SER A 912 -6.52 -33.55 -28.12
C SER A 912 -7.02 -33.41 -29.56
N THR A 913 -8.07 -32.62 -29.77
CA THR A 913 -8.65 -32.31 -31.07
C THR A 913 -8.37 -30.85 -31.38
N PRO A 914 -7.64 -30.53 -32.46
CA PRO A 914 -7.48 -29.13 -32.87
C PRO A 914 -8.79 -28.51 -33.37
N PRO A 915 -8.88 -27.17 -33.39
CA PRO A 915 -10.05 -26.45 -33.87
C PRO A 915 -10.27 -26.67 -35.38
N SER A 916 -11.48 -26.36 -35.84
CA SER A 916 -11.76 -26.34 -37.28
C SER A 916 -10.95 -25.27 -38.02
N VAL A 917 -10.69 -25.51 -39.30
CA VAL A 917 -9.85 -24.63 -40.15
C VAL A 917 -10.58 -23.30 -40.42
N PRO A 918 -9.96 -22.13 -40.21
CA PRO A 918 -10.51 -20.83 -40.57
C PRO A 918 -10.99 -20.79 -42.03
N GLN A 919 -12.19 -20.26 -42.25
CA GLN A 919 -12.81 -20.21 -43.57
C GLN A 919 -12.86 -18.78 -44.11
N GLY A 920 -12.98 -18.64 -45.43
CA GLY A 920 -13.21 -17.33 -46.05
C GLY A 920 -12.08 -16.31 -45.86
N LEU A 921 -10.83 -16.76 -45.71
CA LEU A 921 -9.67 -15.88 -45.69
C LEU A 921 -9.68 -14.99 -46.94
N SER A 922 -9.62 -13.69 -46.70
CA SER A 922 -9.66 -12.61 -47.68
C SER A 922 -8.76 -11.48 -47.18
N GLY A 923 -8.63 -10.41 -47.97
CA GLY A 923 -7.86 -9.24 -47.53
C GLY A 923 -7.73 -8.19 -48.62
N THR A 924 -7.23 -7.03 -48.20
CA THR A 924 -7.15 -5.80 -48.98
C THR A 924 -5.79 -5.15 -48.73
N ALA A 925 -5.08 -4.77 -49.79
CA ALA A 925 -3.91 -3.89 -49.65
C ALA A 925 -4.40 -2.49 -49.25
N LEU A 926 -3.96 -2.01 -48.09
CA LEU A 926 -4.33 -0.68 -47.58
C LEU A 926 -3.40 0.39 -48.14
N SER A 927 -2.11 0.05 -48.28
CA SER A 927 -1.06 0.95 -48.75
C SER A 927 -0.02 0.18 -49.58
N ASP A 928 1.09 0.83 -49.86
CA ASP A 928 2.32 0.26 -50.43
C ASP A 928 3.06 -0.69 -49.47
N SER A 929 2.76 -0.59 -48.19
CA SER A 929 3.49 -1.21 -47.09
C SER A 929 2.59 -2.01 -46.13
N GLU A 930 1.27 -2.03 -46.35
CA GLU A 930 0.28 -2.68 -45.48
C GLU A 930 -0.78 -3.48 -46.23
N ILE A 931 -1.08 -4.67 -45.71
CA ILE A 931 -2.18 -5.54 -46.16
C ILE A 931 -3.02 -5.96 -44.96
N MET A 932 -4.31 -5.64 -44.99
CA MET A 932 -5.29 -6.16 -44.04
C MET A 932 -5.85 -7.50 -44.51
N LEU A 933 -5.98 -8.44 -43.58
CA LEU A 933 -6.54 -9.78 -43.79
C LEU A 933 -7.80 -9.93 -42.94
N ASP A 934 -8.80 -10.64 -43.46
CA ASP A 934 -10.08 -10.92 -42.80
C ASP A 934 -10.49 -12.38 -43.02
N TRP A 935 -11.03 -13.06 -42.02
CA TRP A 935 -11.53 -14.44 -42.11
C TRP A 935 -12.80 -14.68 -41.29
N GLN A 936 -13.40 -15.85 -41.44
CA GLN A 936 -14.55 -16.29 -40.66
C GLN A 936 -14.12 -17.12 -39.46
N ALA A 937 -14.86 -16.99 -38.35
CA ALA A 937 -14.57 -17.68 -37.11
C ALA A 937 -14.45 -19.20 -37.30
N ALA A 938 -13.35 -19.74 -36.79
CA ALA A 938 -13.22 -21.16 -36.54
C ALA A 938 -14.08 -21.57 -35.34
N THR A 939 -14.32 -22.86 -35.22
CA THR A 939 -15.04 -23.45 -34.06
C THR A 939 -14.25 -24.62 -33.48
N ASP A 940 -14.19 -24.66 -32.15
CA ASP A 940 -13.79 -25.83 -31.37
C ASP A 940 -14.93 -26.17 -30.40
N PRO A 941 -15.51 -27.39 -30.45
CA PRO A 941 -16.67 -27.75 -29.63
C PRO A 941 -16.32 -28.16 -28.19
N ARG A 942 -15.05 -28.14 -27.78
CA ARG A 942 -14.60 -28.55 -26.44
C ARG A 942 -13.97 -27.42 -25.66
N SER A 943 -12.92 -26.82 -26.24
CA SER A 943 -12.08 -25.83 -25.56
C SER A 943 -12.29 -24.41 -26.08
N GLY A 944 -12.96 -24.22 -27.22
CA GLY A 944 -13.10 -22.92 -27.87
C GLY A 944 -11.82 -22.48 -28.59
N VAL A 945 -11.93 -21.50 -29.50
CA VAL A 945 -10.76 -20.95 -30.23
C VAL A 945 -10.15 -19.84 -29.38
N SER A 946 -8.86 -19.97 -29.03
CA SER A 946 -8.13 -18.99 -28.23
C SER A 946 -7.67 -17.80 -29.05
N HIS A 947 -7.11 -18.07 -30.24
CA HIS A 947 -6.58 -17.10 -31.19
C HIS A 947 -6.37 -17.76 -32.55
N TYR A 948 -5.98 -16.97 -33.53
CA TYR A 948 -5.58 -17.36 -34.86
C TYR A 948 -4.10 -17.06 -35.06
N VAL A 949 -3.38 -17.89 -35.83
CA VAL A 949 -1.99 -17.65 -36.21
C VAL A 949 -1.92 -17.36 -37.70
N VAL A 950 -1.28 -16.25 -38.05
CA VAL A 950 -1.18 -15.73 -39.42
C VAL A 950 0.20 -16.03 -39.97
N TYR A 951 0.23 -16.61 -41.17
CA TYR A 951 1.46 -17.04 -41.84
C TYR A 951 1.63 -16.36 -43.18
N ARG A 952 2.84 -15.87 -43.45
CA ARG A 952 3.28 -15.31 -44.74
C ARG A 952 4.32 -16.24 -45.35
N TYR A 953 4.05 -16.77 -46.54
CA TYR A 953 4.84 -17.83 -47.18
C TYR A 953 5.08 -19.08 -46.31
N GLY A 954 4.19 -19.38 -45.36
CA GLY A 954 4.33 -20.48 -44.41
C GLY A 954 5.28 -20.21 -43.24
N VAL A 955 5.72 -18.96 -43.05
CA VAL A 955 6.39 -18.49 -41.83
C VAL A 955 5.38 -17.69 -41.02
N GLU A 956 5.29 -17.95 -39.72
CA GLU A 956 4.45 -17.18 -38.80
C GLU A 956 4.87 -15.70 -38.78
N ILE A 957 3.90 -14.80 -38.85
CA ILE A 957 4.12 -13.34 -38.78
C ILE A 957 3.37 -12.66 -37.64
N GLY A 958 2.48 -13.38 -36.96
CA GLY A 958 1.76 -12.87 -35.80
C GLY A 958 0.49 -13.67 -35.48
N THR A 959 -0.16 -13.29 -34.39
CA THR A 959 -1.39 -13.90 -33.88
C THR A 959 -2.50 -12.87 -33.77
N SER A 960 -3.75 -13.24 -33.99
CA SER A 960 -4.92 -12.37 -33.76
C SER A 960 -6.00 -13.09 -32.97
N THR A 961 -6.61 -12.43 -31.98
CA THR A 961 -7.85 -12.87 -31.33
C THR A 961 -9.09 -12.40 -32.11
N SER A 962 -8.95 -11.30 -32.86
CA SER A 962 -9.94 -10.80 -33.80
C SER A 962 -10.02 -11.66 -35.07
N LEU A 963 -11.07 -11.44 -35.87
CA LEU A 963 -11.26 -12.08 -37.17
C LEU A 963 -10.51 -11.39 -38.32
N SER A 964 -9.55 -10.53 -37.99
CA SER A 964 -8.73 -9.77 -38.92
C SER A 964 -7.30 -9.57 -38.40
N PHE A 965 -6.37 -9.24 -39.30
CA PHE A 965 -4.96 -8.94 -38.98
C PHE A 965 -4.34 -8.06 -40.06
N THR A 966 -3.63 -7.00 -39.68
CA THR A 966 -2.90 -6.14 -40.62
C THR A 966 -1.41 -6.49 -40.59
N ASP A 967 -0.87 -6.87 -41.74
CA ASP A 967 0.56 -7.10 -41.96
C ASP A 967 1.19 -5.85 -42.56
N ALA A 968 2.17 -5.28 -41.86
CA ALA A 968 2.79 -3.99 -42.15
C ALA A 968 4.29 -4.10 -42.46
N ASN A 969 4.94 -2.98 -42.80
CA ASN A 969 6.35 -2.92 -43.22
C ASN A 969 6.66 -3.78 -44.47
N LEU A 970 5.68 -3.93 -45.35
CA LEU A 970 5.78 -4.62 -46.62
C LEU A 970 6.52 -3.77 -47.66
N THR A 971 7.03 -4.43 -48.70
CA THR A 971 7.60 -3.76 -49.88
C THR A 971 6.49 -3.49 -50.89
N ALA A 972 6.50 -2.31 -51.51
CA ALA A 972 5.56 -1.92 -52.57
C ALA A 972 5.56 -2.91 -53.75
N LEU A 973 4.43 -2.95 -54.47
CA LEU A 973 4.18 -3.80 -55.65
C LEU A 973 4.56 -5.29 -55.49
N THR A 974 4.60 -5.80 -54.26
CA THR A 974 5.09 -7.15 -53.95
C THR A 974 3.94 -8.05 -53.54
N SER A 975 3.84 -9.22 -54.18
CA SER A 975 2.76 -10.19 -53.93
C SER A 975 3.10 -11.13 -52.78
N TYR A 976 2.41 -11.00 -51.65
CA TYR A 976 2.55 -11.83 -50.45
C TYR A 976 1.46 -12.92 -50.40
N THR A 977 1.86 -14.14 -50.02
CA THR A 977 0.94 -15.28 -49.87
C THR A 977 0.66 -15.55 -48.41
N TYR A 978 -0.63 -15.57 -48.04
CA TYR A 978 -1.10 -15.70 -46.66
C TYR A 978 -1.92 -16.97 -46.43
N THR A 979 -1.78 -17.54 -45.23
CA THR A 979 -2.63 -18.59 -44.68
C THR A 979 -2.86 -18.34 -43.20
N VAL A 980 -4.02 -18.74 -42.67
CA VAL A 980 -4.37 -18.59 -41.25
C VAL A 980 -4.74 -19.95 -40.66
N THR A 981 -4.33 -20.21 -39.42
CA THR A 981 -4.79 -21.33 -38.58
C THR A 981 -5.58 -20.80 -37.40
N ALA A 982 -6.37 -21.66 -36.76
CA ALA A 982 -6.94 -21.41 -35.45
C ALA A 982 -6.15 -22.23 -34.41
N VAL A 983 -5.98 -21.68 -33.22
CA VAL A 983 -5.45 -22.37 -32.04
C VAL A 983 -6.56 -22.42 -31.01
N ASN A 984 -6.78 -23.58 -30.37
CA ASN A 984 -7.76 -23.70 -29.30
C ASN A 984 -7.13 -23.46 -27.91
N ASN A 985 -7.97 -23.32 -26.88
CA ASN A 985 -7.50 -23.07 -25.51
C ASN A 985 -6.65 -24.21 -24.90
N ALA A 986 -6.44 -25.33 -25.62
CA ALA A 986 -5.48 -26.37 -25.27
C ALA A 986 -4.18 -26.32 -26.08
N ASN A 987 -3.90 -25.20 -26.76
CA ASN A 987 -2.75 -24.97 -27.63
C ASN A 987 -2.61 -25.98 -28.78
N LEU A 988 -3.74 -26.46 -29.31
CA LEU A 988 -3.77 -27.27 -30.53
C LEU A 988 -4.15 -26.41 -31.72
N GLU A 989 -3.38 -26.57 -32.80
CA GLU A 989 -3.49 -25.76 -34.00
C GLU A 989 -4.21 -26.50 -35.15
N SER A 990 -5.12 -25.83 -35.83
CA SER A 990 -5.82 -26.35 -37.00
C SER A 990 -4.84 -26.59 -38.17
N SER A 991 -5.33 -27.24 -39.23
CA SER A 991 -4.67 -27.09 -40.54
C SER A 991 -4.81 -25.66 -41.05
N PHE A 992 -3.90 -25.24 -41.95
CA PHE A 992 -3.98 -23.96 -42.65
C PHE A 992 -5.28 -23.80 -43.44
N SER A 993 -5.79 -22.56 -43.49
CA SER A 993 -6.82 -22.11 -44.43
C SER A 993 -6.41 -22.34 -45.89
N GLU A 994 -7.35 -22.12 -46.83
CA GLU A 994 -6.95 -21.87 -48.21
C GLU A 994 -6.05 -20.63 -48.27
N ALA A 995 -5.02 -20.68 -49.10
CA ALA A 995 -4.03 -19.60 -49.22
C ALA A 995 -4.53 -18.52 -50.18
N ILE A 996 -4.42 -17.26 -49.77
CA ILE A 996 -4.64 -16.12 -50.66
C ILE A 996 -3.32 -15.47 -51.05
N THR A 997 -3.31 -14.67 -52.12
CA THR A 997 -2.15 -13.87 -52.50
C THR A 997 -2.60 -12.46 -52.83
N LEU A 998 -2.00 -11.49 -52.15
CA LEU A 998 -2.34 -10.08 -52.22
C LEU A 998 -1.08 -9.30 -52.56
N THR A 999 -1.21 -8.27 -53.38
CA THR A 999 -0.08 -7.41 -53.76
C THR A 999 -0.30 -6.07 -53.09
N THR A 1000 0.72 -5.57 -52.41
CA THR A 1000 0.76 -4.18 -51.91
C THR A 1000 0.53 -3.19 -53.05
N LEU A 1001 0.06 -1.99 -52.72
CA LEU A 1001 -0.09 -0.92 -53.69
C LEU A 1001 1.29 -0.42 -54.17
N GLN A 1002 1.29 0.51 -55.12
CA GLN A 1002 2.50 1.27 -55.48
C GLN A 1002 2.81 2.25 -54.35
N ALA A 1003 4.11 2.46 -54.10
CA ALA A 1003 4.54 3.52 -53.19
C ALA A 1003 4.15 4.88 -53.79
N PRO A 1004 3.60 5.82 -53.01
CA PRO A 1004 3.46 7.18 -53.51
C PRO A 1004 4.85 7.74 -53.84
N PRO A 1005 4.94 8.67 -54.81
CA PRO A 1005 6.19 9.39 -55.04
C PRO A 1005 6.51 10.22 -53.79
N VAL A 1006 7.78 10.54 -53.54
CA VAL A 1006 8.19 11.47 -52.49
C VAL A 1006 8.38 12.84 -53.11
N ALA A 1007 7.63 13.83 -52.64
CA ALA A 1007 7.73 15.21 -53.09
C ALA A 1007 8.91 15.93 -52.41
N ASP A 1008 9.67 16.71 -53.18
CA ASP A 1008 10.66 17.66 -52.66
C ASP A 1008 10.50 18.98 -53.40
N ALA A 1009 9.99 20.00 -52.70
CA ALA A 1009 9.81 21.35 -53.22
C ALA A 1009 11.12 22.17 -53.25
N GLY A 1010 12.20 21.63 -52.69
CA GLY A 1010 13.51 22.26 -52.59
C GLY A 1010 13.55 23.51 -51.70
N GLY A 1011 14.41 24.46 -52.06
CA GLY A 1011 14.58 25.73 -51.36
C GLY A 1011 15.46 25.65 -50.09
N PRO A 1012 15.37 26.63 -49.17
CA PRO A 1012 14.56 27.85 -49.28
C PRO A 1012 15.03 28.73 -50.45
N TYR A 1013 14.08 29.46 -51.06
CA TYR A 1013 14.34 30.35 -52.19
C TYR A 1013 14.31 31.82 -51.76
N SER A 1014 15.02 32.66 -52.51
CA SER A 1014 15.02 34.11 -52.29
C SER A 1014 15.14 34.87 -53.60
N GLY A 1015 14.40 35.95 -53.76
CA GLY A 1015 14.52 36.88 -54.89
C GLY A 1015 13.92 38.24 -54.58
N ASP A 1016 14.00 39.13 -55.56
CA ASP A 1016 13.51 40.50 -55.44
C ASP A 1016 12.12 40.61 -56.12
N GLU A 1017 11.22 41.44 -55.61
CA GLU A 1017 9.87 41.55 -56.17
C GLU A 1017 9.85 42.05 -57.63
N GLY A 1018 8.80 41.69 -58.36
CA GLY A 1018 8.73 41.90 -59.82
C GLY A 1018 9.71 41.03 -60.63
N SER A 1019 10.56 40.23 -59.98
CA SER A 1019 11.43 39.24 -60.63
C SER A 1019 10.89 37.81 -60.46
N GLY A 1020 11.04 36.98 -61.49
CA GLY A 1020 10.64 35.57 -61.43
C GLY A 1020 11.62 34.72 -60.64
N ILE A 1021 11.15 34.12 -59.54
CA ILE A 1021 11.90 33.19 -58.69
C ILE A 1021 11.67 31.77 -59.21
N THR A 1022 12.74 31.09 -59.63
CA THR A 1022 12.65 29.70 -60.11
C THR A 1022 12.65 28.74 -58.93
N LEU A 1023 11.64 27.86 -58.91
CA LEU A 1023 11.47 26.77 -57.95
C LEU A 1023 11.85 25.45 -58.65
N ASP A 1024 12.53 24.57 -57.94
CA ASP A 1024 13.08 23.31 -58.47
C ASP A 1024 12.56 22.12 -57.65
N GLY A 1025 11.62 21.38 -58.23
CA GLY A 1025 11.05 20.16 -57.66
C GLY A 1025 11.81 18.89 -58.06
N SER A 1026 12.95 18.98 -58.75
CA SER A 1026 13.69 17.81 -59.27
C SER A 1026 14.37 16.95 -58.21
N GLY A 1027 14.30 17.33 -56.94
CA GLY A 1027 14.63 16.47 -55.80
C GLY A 1027 13.58 15.38 -55.53
N SER A 1028 12.37 15.52 -56.09
CA SER A 1028 11.28 14.54 -55.91
C SER A 1028 11.67 13.20 -56.52
N THR A 1029 11.40 12.11 -55.80
CA THR A 1029 11.81 10.75 -56.20
C THR A 1029 10.67 9.76 -56.08
N ASP A 1030 10.58 8.84 -57.02
CA ASP A 1030 9.70 7.68 -56.94
C ASP A 1030 10.52 6.37 -56.90
N ALA A 1031 9.92 5.31 -56.35
CA ALA A 1031 10.58 4.01 -56.17
C ALA A 1031 10.78 3.24 -57.48
N ASP A 1032 9.92 3.43 -58.48
CA ASP A 1032 10.05 2.84 -59.82
C ASP A 1032 10.30 3.87 -60.96
N ASP A 1033 10.58 5.13 -60.58
CA ASP A 1033 11.03 6.24 -61.43
C ASP A 1033 9.95 6.69 -62.45
N ASP A 1034 8.68 6.64 -62.06
CA ASP A 1034 7.54 6.78 -62.98
C ASP A 1034 6.73 8.10 -62.89
N ILE A 1035 7.12 9.06 -62.03
CA ILE A 1035 6.45 10.35 -61.79
C ILE A 1035 5.94 11.00 -63.09
N VAL A 1036 4.62 11.21 -63.19
CA VAL A 1036 3.97 11.77 -64.38
C VAL A 1036 3.55 13.23 -64.24
N ALA A 1037 3.38 13.75 -63.02
CA ALA A 1037 2.96 15.13 -62.80
C ALA A 1037 3.67 15.79 -61.62
N TYR A 1038 3.85 17.11 -61.77
CA TYR A 1038 4.34 18.06 -60.78
C TYR A 1038 3.40 19.26 -60.86
N GLU A 1039 2.76 19.63 -59.76
CA GLU A 1039 1.70 20.63 -59.67
C GLU A 1039 1.98 21.55 -58.48
N TRP A 1040 2.01 22.86 -58.67
CA TRP A 1040 2.42 23.81 -57.62
C TRP A 1040 1.23 24.64 -57.13
N ASP A 1041 1.25 24.93 -55.82
CA ASP A 1041 0.33 25.82 -55.10
C ASP A 1041 1.11 27.08 -54.70
N PHE A 1042 0.68 28.24 -55.19
CA PHE A 1042 1.36 29.53 -54.97
C PHE A 1042 0.65 30.48 -54.01
N ASP A 1043 -0.61 30.23 -53.66
CA ASP A 1043 -1.42 31.10 -52.80
C ASP A 1043 -1.87 30.44 -51.48
N GLY A 1044 -1.62 29.15 -51.32
CA GLY A 1044 -1.90 28.36 -50.11
C GLY A 1044 -3.34 27.90 -50.01
N ASP A 1045 -4.03 27.68 -51.14
CA ASP A 1045 -5.42 27.18 -51.19
C ASP A 1045 -5.54 25.64 -51.19
N ASP A 1046 -4.43 24.90 -51.19
CA ASP A 1046 -4.31 23.44 -51.30
C ASP A 1046 -4.90 22.84 -52.60
N ALA A 1047 -5.16 23.64 -53.63
CA ALA A 1047 -5.67 23.15 -54.91
C ALA A 1047 -4.57 22.81 -55.93
N TYR A 1048 -3.32 23.26 -55.71
CA TYR A 1048 -2.13 22.96 -56.54
C TYR A 1048 -2.38 23.18 -58.03
N ASN A 1049 -2.84 24.38 -58.40
CA ASN A 1049 -3.31 24.67 -59.76
C ASN A 1049 -2.61 25.85 -60.45
N ASP A 1050 -1.69 26.55 -59.76
CA ASP A 1050 -1.03 27.77 -60.25
C ASP A 1050 0.02 27.51 -61.32
N ALA A 1051 0.80 26.45 -61.15
CA ALA A 1051 1.85 26.07 -62.09
C ALA A 1051 2.00 24.54 -62.17
N SER A 1052 2.67 24.08 -63.23
CA SER A 1052 2.94 22.65 -63.43
C SER A 1052 4.30 22.42 -64.09
N GLY A 1053 4.88 21.24 -63.81
CA GLY A 1053 6.20 20.83 -64.28
C GLY A 1053 7.26 20.85 -63.17
N VAL A 1054 8.34 20.09 -63.40
CA VAL A 1054 9.45 19.88 -62.44
C VAL A 1054 10.04 21.18 -61.91
N ASN A 1055 10.08 22.22 -62.75
CA ASN A 1055 10.47 23.56 -62.32
C ASN A 1055 9.30 24.52 -62.57
N ALA A 1056 9.04 25.40 -61.62
CA ALA A 1056 8.05 26.47 -61.75
C ALA A 1056 8.70 27.85 -61.56
N THR A 1057 7.94 28.92 -61.82
CA THR A 1057 8.43 30.30 -61.62
C THR A 1057 7.38 31.10 -60.88
N TYR A 1058 7.68 31.41 -59.61
CA TYR A 1058 6.88 32.26 -58.76
C TYR A 1058 7.22 33.73 -59.05
N ASN A 1059 6.23 34.52 -59.45
CA ASN A 1059 6.41 35.94 -59.78
C ASN A 1059 5.72 36.76 -58.68
N ALA A 1060 6.44 37.02 -57.59
CA ALA A 1060 5.93 37.79 -56.48
C ALA A 1060 5.77 39.28 -56.85
N VAL A 1061 4.64 39.86 -56.46
CA VAL A 1061 4.31 41.29 -56.66
C VAL A 1061 4.28 42.07 -55.34
N ALA A 1062 4.66 41.46 -54.23
CA ALA A 1062 4.81 42.11 -52.94
C ALA A 1062 5.96 41.47 -52.17
N SER A 1063 6.66 42.27 -51.39
CA SER A 1063 7.69 41.79 -50.46
C SER A 1063 7.07 40.95 -49.33
N GLY A 1064 7.81 39.96 -48.83
CA GLY A 1064 7.30 39.05 -47.80
C GLY A 1064 7.97 37.68 -47.77
N VAL A 1065 7.45 36.79 -46.92
CA VAL A 1065 7.83 35.37 -46.88
C VAL A 1065 6.58 34.55 -47.18
N TYR A 1066 6.67 33.75 -48.24
CA TYR A 1066 5.59 32.91 -48.74
C TYR A 1066 5.92 31.44 -48.57
N THR A 1067 4.92 30.63 -48.28
CA THR A 1067 5.01 29.17 -48.31
C THR A 1067 4.39 28.71 -49.62
N ILE A 1068 5.12 27.89 -50.37
CA ILE A 1068 4.75 27.43 -51.70
C ILE A 1068 4.66 25.89 -51.68
N GLY A 1069 3.54 25.34 -52.13
CA GLY A 1069 3.32 23.90 -52.20
C GLY A 1069 3.75 23.29 -53.54
N LEU A 1070 4.17 22.03 -53.49
CA LEU A 1070 4.36 21.14 -54.64
C LEU A 1070 3.63 19.83 -54.35
N ARG A 1071 2.75 19.40 -55.25
CA ARG A 1071 2.20 18.05 -55.34
C ARG A 1071 2.89 17.29 -56.47
N VAL A 1072 3.25 16.05 -56.22
CA VAL A 1072 3.89 15.15 -57.19
C VAL A 1072 3.02 13.91 -57.33
N THR A 1073 2.78 13.44 -58.55
CA THR A 1073 1.87 12.30 -58.82
C THR A 1073 2.52 11.28 -59.75
N ASP A 1074 2.38 10.00 -59.41
CA ASP A 1074 2.95 8.83 -60.09
C ASP A 1074 2.10 8.31 -61.26
N GLY A 1075 2.57 7.27 -61.95
CA GLY A 1075 1.89 6.64 -63.08
C GLY A 1075 0.61 5.87 -62.72
N ALA A 1076 0.40 5.52 -61.44
CA ALA A 1076 -0.80 4.88 -60.92
C ALA A 1076 -1.86 5.87 -60.40
N GLY A 1077 -1.47 7.13 -60.16
CA GLY A 1077 -2.29 8.19 -59.59
C GLY A 1077 -2.17 8.37 -58.08
N ALA A 1078 -1.17 7.79 -57.40
CA ALA A 1078 -0.82 8.17 -56.04
C ALA A 1078 0.03 9.45 -56.04
N SER A 1079 -0.07 10.22 -54.96
CA SER A 1079 0.56 11.55 -54.89
C SER A 1079 1.00 11.93 -53.48
N ASP A 1080 2.04 12.74 -53.39
CA ASP A 1080 2.58 13.31 -52.16
C ASP A 1080 2.76 14.83 -52.30
N THR A 1081 2.89 15.55 -51.18
CA THR A 1081 3.07 17.00 -51.16
C THR A 1081 4.23 17.46 -50.29
N ALA A 1082 4.94 18.49 -50.76
CA ALA A 1082 6.01 19.16 -50.05
C ALA A 1082 5.81 20.68 -50.10
N THR A 1083 6.43 21.41 -49.17
CA THR A 1083 6.40 22.87 -49.17
C THR A 1083 7.81 23.46 -49.13
N ALA A 1084 7.99 24.61 -49.78
CA ALA A 1084 9.21 25.40 -49.72
C ALA A 1084 8.89 26.84 -49.30
N THR A 1085 9.83 27.50 -48.63
CA THR A 1085 9.71 28.91 -48.29
C THR A 1085 10.37 29.78 -49.37
N VAL A 1086 9.72 30.88 -49.73
CA VAL A 1086 10.21 31.88 -50.68
C VAL A 1086 10.22 33.25 -50.01
N THR A 1087 11.41 33.82 -49.87
CA THR A 1087 11.60 35.19 -49.37
C THR A 1087 11.68 36.17 -50.54
N VAL A 1088 10.80 37.16 -50.54
CA VAL A 1088 10.71 38.20 -51.57
C VAL A 1088 11.17 39.52 -50.96
N ASN A 1089 12.23 40.10 -51.51
CA ASN A 1089 12.78 41.37 -51.05
C ASN A 1089 12.09 42.55 -51.76
N ASN A 1090 11.84 43.63 -51.01
CA ASN A 1090 11.38 44.91 -51.57
C ASN A 1090 12.43 45.49 -52.55
N VAL A 1091 11.95 46.05 -53.68
CA VAL A 1091 12.71 46.88 -54.61
C VAL A 1091 12.12 48.29 -54.70
N ALA A 1092 12.81 49.26 -54.10
CA ALA A 1092 12.38 50.66 -54.05
C ALA A 1092 11.89 51.24 -55.42
N PRO A 1093 10.89 52.14 -55.39
CA PRO A 1093 10.21 52.63 -56.58
C PRO A 1093 11.12 53.45 -57.49
N THR A 1094 10.71 53.65 -58.74
CA THR A 1094 11.34 54.62 -59.65
C THR A 1094 10.42 55.82 -59.84
N ALA A 1095 10.89 57.00 -59.42
CA ALA A 1095 10.16 58.25 -59.59
C ALA A 1095 10.33 58.82 -61.01
N ASP A 1096 9.24 59.26 -61.63
CA ASP A 1096 9.27 60.08 -62.85
C ASP A 1096 8.43 61.34 -62.65
N ALA A 1097 9.10 62.49 -62.57
CA ALA A 1097 8.48 63.81 -62.44
C ALA A 1097 7.91 64.34 -63.79
N GLY A 1098 8.14 63.60 -64.88
CA GLY A 1098 7.70 63.92 -66.23
C GLY A 1098 8.39 65.13 -66.86
N GLY A 1099 7.68 65.74 -67.82
CA GLY A 1099 8.15 66.94 -68.52
C GLY A 1099 9.23 66.68 -69.58
N PRO A 1100 9.99 67.71 -70.01
CA PRO A 1100 9.85 69.11 -69.62
C PRO A 1100 8.47 69.69 -69.98
N TYR A 1101 7.98 70.61 -69.16
CA TYR A 1101 6.68 71.26 -69.34
C TYR A 1101 6.84 72.70 -69.83
N ASP A 1102 5.89 73.17 -70.64
CA ASP A 1102 5.81 74.55 -71.12
C ASP A 1102 4.52 75.23 -70.61
N GLY A 1103 4.63 76.48 -70.16
CA GLY A 1103 3.53 77.24 -69.57
C GLY A 1103 3.54 78.73 -69.92
N LEU A 1104 2.54 79.46 -69.42
CA LEU A 1104 2.45 80.92 -69.53
C LEU A 1104 2.21 81.55 -68.15
N VAL A 1105 2.74 82.76 -67.94
CA VAL A 1105 2.62 83.48 -66.66
C VAL A 1105 1.15 83.59 -66.22
N GLY A 1106 0.86 83.15 -64.99
CA GLY A 1106 -0.46 83.18 -64.39
C GLY A 1106 -1.43 82.07 -64.82
N ILE A 1107 -0.99 81.11 -65.64
CA ILE A 1107 -1.78 79.93 -66.05
C ILE A 1107 -1.21 78.68 -65.39
N ASP A 1108 -2.08 77.81 -64.89
CA ASP A 1108 -1.70 76.53 -64.27
C ASP A 1108 -1.08 75.58 -65.31
N VAL A 1109 0.11 75.07 -65.00
CA VAL A 1109 0.77 73.97 -65.70
C VAL A 1109 0.46 72.69 -64.94
N VAL A 1110 -0.15 71.71 -65.60
CA VAL A 1110 -0.40 70.39 -65.00
C VAL A 1110 0.88 69.58 -65.04
N LEU A 1111 1.30 69.09 -63.88
CA LEU A 1111 2.39 68.13 -63.70
C LEU A 1111 1.80 66.73 -63.59
N ASP A 1112 2.55 65.73 -64.04
CA ASP A 1112 2.06 64.36 -64.21
C ASP A 1112 3.17 63.37 -63.86
N ALA A 1113 2.99 62.69 -62.73
CA ALA A 1113 3.88 61.66 -62.22
C ALA A 1113 3.43 60.23 -62.58
N SER A 1114 2.43 60.06 -63.45
CA SER A 1114 1.86 58.75 -63.78
C SER A 1114 2.79 57.79 -64.54
N ALA A 1115 3.99 58.24 -64.90
CA ALA A 1115 5.07 57.41 -65.42
C ALA A 1115 5.99 56.83 -64.32
N SER A 1116 5.83 57.24 -63.06
CA SER A 1116 6.52 56.61 -61.92
C SER A 1116 6.03 55.17 -61.78
N SER A 1117 6.94 54.25 -61.49
CA SER A 1117 6.64 52.82 -61.45
C SER A 1117 7.41 52.11 -60.36
N ASP A 1118 6.79 51.10 -59.79
CA ASP A 1118 7.39 50.21 -58.81
C ASP A 1118 7.28 48.74 -59.29
N PRO A 1119 8.28 47.87 -59.06
CA PRO A 1119 8.20 46.45 -59.45
C PRO A 1119 7.09 45.64 -58.77
N GLY A 1120 6.75 45.94 -57.51
CA GLY A 1120 5.58 45.42 -56.80
C GLY A 1120 4.28 46.18 -57.12
N ASN A 1121 4.39 47.37 -57.73
CA ASN A 1121 3.27 48.21 -58.15
C ASN A 1121 2.39 48.66 -56.96
N ASP A 1122 3.03 48.97 -55.84
CA ASP A 1122 2.40 49.24 -54.54
C ASP A 1122 2.45 50.72 -54.10
N ILE A 1123 3.05 51.62 -54.92
CA ILE A 1123 3.27 53.04 -54.63
C ILE A 1123 2.10 53.70 -53.88
N VAL A 1124 2.36 54.11 -52.64
CA VAL A 1124 1.35 54.72 -51.76
C VAL A 1124 1.38 56.24 -51.73
N ALA A 1125 2.51 56.87 -52.05
CA ALA A 1125 2.66 58.33 -51.97
C ALA A 1125 3.42 58.97 -53.14
N TYR A 1126 2.98 60.17 -53.49
CA TYR A 1126 3.56 61.07 -54.48
C TYR A 1126 3.61 62.47 -53.85
N ASP A 1127 4.80 62.94 -53.47
CA ASP A 1127 5.00 64.25 -52.84
C ASP A 1127 5.80 65.16 -53.78
N TRP A 1128 5.40 66.42 -53.91
CA TRP A 1128 6.03 67.39 -54.81
C TRP A 1128 6.73 68.52 -54.05
N ASP A 1129 7.93 68.86 -54.50
CA ASP A 1129 8.67 70.08 -54.19
C ASP A 1129 8.49 71.03 -55.39
N LEU A 1130 7.53 71.94 -55.31
CA LEU A 1130 7.18 72.87 -56.39
C LEU A 1130 8.01 74.15 -56.36
N ASN A 1131 8.63 74.45 -55.21
CA ASN A 1131 9.42 75.67 -55.00
C ASN A 1131 10.94 75.45 -55.13
N ASN A 1132 11.38 74.19 -55.11
CA ASN A 1132 12.75 73.69 -55.18
C ASN A 1132 13.61 74.14 -53.97
N ASP A 1133 13.09 74.02 -52.75
CA ASP A 1133 13.86 74.21 -51.51
C ASP A 1133 14.43 72.90 -50.91
N GLY A 1134 14.03 71.74 -51.45
CA GLY A 1134 14.41 70.41 -50.98
C GLY A 1134 13.36 69.75 -50.06
N SER A 1135 12.24 70.42 -49.80
CA SER A 1135 11.11 69.90 -49.02
C SER A 1135 9.99 69.47 -49.97
N TYR A 1136 9.65 68.19 -49.93
CA TYR A 1136 8.53 67.63 -50.69
C TYR A 1136 7.25 67.76 -49.87
N ASP A 1137 6.78 68.99 -49.67
CA ASP A 1137 5.58 69.34 -48.89
C ASP A 1137 4.67 70.41 -49.53
N ASP A 1138 5.00 70.90 -50.74
CA ASP A 1138 4.21 71.91 -51.46
C ASP A 1138 2.87 71.34 -51.99
N ALA A 1139 2.88 70.10 -52.48
CA ALA A 1139 1.69 69.40 -52.99
C ALA A 1139 1.87 67.88 -52.96
N SER A 1140 0.77 67.13 -53.11
CA SER A 1140 0.79 65.67 -53.21
C SER A 1140 -0.20 65.12 -54.22
N GLY A 1141 0.02 63.87 -54.64
CA GLY A 1141 -0.77 63.14 -55.64
C GLY A 1141 -0.07 63.00 -56.99
N ILE A 1142 -0.52 61.99 -57.74
CA ILE A 1142 0.03 61.59 -59.06
C ILE A 1142 -0.03 62.71 -60.12
N SER A 1143 -0.87 63.73 -59.92
CA SER A 1143 -0.88 64.94 -60.74
C SER A 1143 -1.20 66.15 -59.86
N THR A 1144 -0.51 67.26 -60.10
CA THR A 1144 -0.67 68.54 -59.39
C THR A 1144 -0.55 69.70 -60.38
N THR A 1145 -0.73 70.95 -59.93
CA THR A 1145 -0.55 72.14 -60.76
C THR A 1145 0.53 73.08 -60.23
N PHE A 1146 1.34 73.59 -61.14
CA PHE A 1146 2.32 74.65 -60.89
C PHE A 1146 1.87 75.95 -61.57
N ASN A 1147 1.85 77.06 -60.85
CA ASN A 1147 1.55 78.39 -61.39
C ASN A 1147 2.62 79.39 -60.97
N SER A 1148 3.11 80.20 -61.91
CA SER A 1148 4.10 81.24 -61.64
C SER A 1148 3.67 82.60 -62.17
N ALA A 1149 3.83 83.62 -61.33
CA ALA A 1149 3.64 85.03 -61.67
C ALA A 1149 4.84 85.64 -62.42
N ALA A 1150 5.91 84.87 -62.68
CA ALA A 1150 7.12 85.30 -63.37
C ALA A 1150 7.48 84.36 -64.53
N SER A 1151 7.92 84.95 -65.66
CA SER A 1151 8.44 84.17 -66.78
C SER A 1151 9.89 83.75 -66.53
N GLY A 1152 10.20 82.47 -66.71
CA GLY A 1152 11.51 81.89 -66.42
C GLY A 1152 11.49 80.37 -66.58
N ALA A 1153 12.62 79.72 -66.30
CA ALA A 1153 12.70 78.28 -66.15
C ALA A 1153 12.69 77.95 -64.64
N PHE A 1154 11.84 77.02 -64.25
CA PHE A 1154 11.68 76.50 -62.89
C PHE A 1154 12.05 75.02 -62.88
N LEU A 1155 12.56 74.54 -61.75
CA LEU A 1155 12.78 73.12 -61.47
C LEU A 1155 11.75 72.73 -60.40
N VAL A 1156 11.17 71.54 -60.51
CA VAL A 1156 10.28 70.96 -59.50
C VAL A 1156 10.74 69.53 -59.21
N GLY A 1157 10.65 69.11 -57.95
CA GLY A 1157 10.93 67.75 -57.51
C GLY A 1157 9.65 66.93 -57.34
N LEU A 1158 9.76 65.63 -57.61
CA LEU A 1158 8.82 64.59 -57.17
C LEU A 1158 9.59 63.62 -56.26
N ARG A 1159 8.98 63.19 -55.16
CA ARG A 1159 9.37 62.01 -54.39
C ARG A 1159 8.23 61.01 -54.40
N VAL A 1160 8.57 59.75 -54.61
CA VAL A 1160 7.64 58.61 -54.63
C VAL A 1160 7.99 57.67 -53.47
N THR A 1161 6.99 57.05 -52.85
CA THR A 1161 7.15 56.10 -51.72
C THR A 1161 6.31 54.84 -51.96
N ASP A 1162 6.90 53.67 -51.78
CA ASP A 1162 6.22 52.35 -51.78
C ASP A 1162 5.48 52.07 -50.44
N ALA A 1163 4.77 50.96 -50.33
CA ALA A 1163 3.99 50.63 -49.13
C ALA A 1163 4.87 50.25 -47.93
N ASP A 1164 6.09 49.78 -48.19
CA ASP A 1164 7.10 49.38 -47.20
C ASP A 1164 7.95 50.57 -46.69
N GLY A 1165 7.85 51.73 -47.33
CA GLY A 1165 8.47 52.99 -46.96
C GLY A 1165 9.83 53.30 -47.63
N ALA A 1166 10.24 52.57 -48.68
CA ALA A 1166 11.37 52.99 -49.49
C ALA A 1166 10.96 54.08 -50.50
N ILE A 1167 11.95 54.87 -50.94
CA ILE A 1167 11.71 56.12 -51.68
C ILE A 1167 12.67 56.30 -52.84
N ASP A 1168 12.19 56.99 -53.88
CA ASP A 1168 13.01 57.58 -54.93
C ASP A 1168 12.52 58.99 -55.28
N ALA A 1169 13.36 59.79 -55.94
CA ALA A 1169 13.08 61.17 -56.28
C ALA A 1169 13.63 61.61 -57.64
N ALA A 1170 12.76 62.27 -58.41
CA ALA A 1170 13.04 62.83 -59.73
C ALA A 1170 12.82 64.35 -59.76
N THR A 1171 13.26 65.00 -60.84
CA THR A 1171 13.01 66.44 -61.06
C THR A 1171 12.61 66.73 -62.49
N ALA A 1172 11.65 67.64 -62.68
CA ALA A 1172 11.19 68.11 -63.98
C ALA A 1172 11.43 69.61 -64.15
N THR A 1173 11.63 70.06 -65.38
CA THR A 1173 11.81 71.49 -65.71
C THR A 1173 10.55 72.09 -66.33
N ILE A 1174 10.17 73.29 -65.90
CA ILE A 1174 9.00 74.03 -66.39
C ILE A 1174 9.45 75.36 -67.00
N SER A 1175 9.16 75.60 -68.28
CA SER A 1175 9.47 76.84 -68.99
C SER A 1175 8.24 77.74 -69.12
N VAL A 1176 8.22 78.89 -68.43
CA VAL A 1176 7.06 79.80 -68.36
C VAL A 1176 7.28 81.05 -69.23
N GLY A 1177 6.46 81.21 -70.27
CA GLY A 1177 6.50 82.32 -71.23
C GLY A 1177 5.52 83.48 -70.93
N GLN A 1178 5.66 84.57 -71.69
CA GLN A 1178 4.77 85.75 -71.61
C GLN A 1178 3.62 85.64 -72.63
N GLN A 1179 2.40 86.06 -72.25
CA GLN A 1179 1.22 85.98 -73.12
C GLN A 1179 1.20 87.08 -74.20
N ALA A 1180 0.85 86.74 -75.44
CA ALA A 1180 0.72 87.68 -76.56
C ALA A 1180 -0.74 88.17 -76.80
N PRO A 1181 -0.96 89.38 -77.35
CA PRO A 1181 -2.31 89.92 -77.57
C PRO A 1181 -3.05 89.29 -78.77
N ALA A 1182 -4.38 89.17 -78.67
CA ALA A 1182 -5.23 88.44 -79.62
C ALA A 1182 -5.51 89.19 -80.95
N GLY A 1183 -5.73 88.41 -82.02
CA GLY A 1183 -6.20 88.86 -83.35
C GLY A 1183 -7.05 87.80 -84.04
N SER A 1184 -8.10 88.21 -84.77
CA SER A 1184 -9.22 87.36 -85.21
C SER A 1184 -9.25 87.06 -86.73
N TYR A 1185 -9.80 85.89 -87.14
CA TYR A 1185 -10.94 85.82 -88.09
C TYR A 1185 -11.60 84.41 -88.23
N TYR A 1186 -12.85 84.40 -88.73
CA TYR A 1186 -13.83 83.30 -89.00
C TYR A 1186 -13.77 82.86 -90.51
N PRO A 1187 -14.62 81.95 -91.09
CA PRO A 1187 -15.25 80.65 -90.70
C PRO A 1187 -15.04 79.60 -91.88
N PRO A 1188 -15.95 78.67 -92.33
CA PRO A 1188 -17.24 78.11 -91.84
C PRO A 1188 -17.29 76.53 -91.78
N PRO A 1189 -18.20 75.70 -92.40
CA PRO A 1189 -19.04 74.83 -91.53
C PRO A 1189 -19.39 73.36 -91.95
N GLY A 1190 -19.83 72.55 -90.96
CA GLY A 1190 -20.70 71.34 -91.08
C GLY A 1190 -20.02 70.02 -91.50
N GLU A 1191 -20.47 68.80 -91.18
CA GLU A 1191 -21.63 68.22 -90.44
C GLU A 1191 -21.44 66.66 -90.31
N SER A 1192 -22.11 65.82 -89.50
CA SER A 1192 -23.02 65.96 -88.33
C SER A 1192 -23.23 64.62 -87.53
N VAL A 1193 -23.29 64.71 -86.18
CA VAL A 1193 -24.10 63.96 -85.15
C VAL A 1193 -24.29 62.41 -85.18
N ALA A 1194 -24.05 61.74 -84.02
CA ALA A 1194 -24.90 60.71 -83.30
C ALA A 1194 -24.07 59.57 -82.60
N ASN A 1195 -24.45 58.89 -81.50
CA ASN A 1195 -25.34 59.12 -80.32
C ASN A 1195 -25.20 57.94 -79.29
N GLN A 1196 -25.68 58.10 -78.03
CA GLN A 1196 -26.11 57.07 -77.02
C GLN A 1196 -25.16 56.34 -76.02
N PHE A 1197 -25.35 56.67 -74.72
CA PHE A 1197 -25.78 55.88 -73.52
C PHE A 1197 -25.05 54.64 -72.91
N LEU A 1198 -24.83 54.75 -71.58
CA LEU A 1198 -25.08 53.82 -70.43
C LEU A 1198 -24.68 52.33 -70.48
N SER A 1199 -23.86 51.87 -69.51
CA SER A 1199 -24.27 51.15 -68.27
C SER A 1199 -23.13 50.34 -67.60
N THR A 1200 -23.25 50.12 -66.28
CA THR A 1200 -22.36 49.34 -65.38
C THR A 1200 -23.07 48.05 -64.91
N PRO A 1201 -22.43 47.15 -64.16
CA PRO A 1201 -21.14 46.47 -64.35
C PRO A 1201 -21.34 44.93 -64.38
N GLY A 1202 -20.29 44.12 -64.58
CA GLY A 1202 -20.40 42.66 -64.54
C GLY A 1202 -19.05 41.95 -64.59
N GLU A 1203 -18.90 40.94 -63.73
CA GLU A 1203 -17.67 40.28 -63.28
C GLU A 1203 -16.81 39.55 -64.34
N VAL A 1204 -15.56 39.35 -63.88
CA VAL A 1204 -14.50 38.46 -64.35
C VAL A 1204 -14.97 37.01 -64.60
N GLY A 1205 -14.28 36.31 -65.51
CA GLY A 1205 -14.40 34.85 -65.70
C GLY A 1205 -14.18 34.45 -67.15
N LEU A 1206 -12.96 34.22 -67.63
CA LEU A 1206 -12.03 33.10 -67.39
C LEU A 1206 -12.04 32.06 -68.53
N SER A 1207 -10.88 31.42 -68.70
CA SER A 1207 -10.61 30.14 -69.39
C SER A 1207 -10.49 30.10 -70.93
N ALA A 1208 -9.69 29.09 -71.34
CA ALA A 1208 -9.61 28.42 -72.65
C ALA A 1208 -8.32 28.59 -73.51
N SER A 1209 -7.29 27.83 -73.13
CA SER A 1209 -6.83 26.63 -73.90
C SER A 1209 -5.89 26.72 -75.12
N ILE A 1210 -4.75 26.02 -74.97
CA ILE A 1210 -4.16 25.00 -75.87
C ILE A 1210 -3.59 25.48 -77.24
N VAL A 1211 -2.35 25.05 -77.58
CA VAL A 1211 -1.93 24.37 -78.85
C VAL A 1211 -0.39 24.33 -79.02
N THR A 1212 0.18 23.15 -78.77
CA THR A 1212 1.23 22.38 -79.52
C THR A 1212 2.61 22.96 -79.93
N ASP A 1213 3.63 22.18 -79.54
CA ASP A 1213 4.61 21.45 -80.39
C ASP A 1213 6.01 21.97 -80.79
N LEU A 1214 6.91 20.98 -80.78
CA LEU A 1214 8.04 20.73 -81.69
C LEU A 1214 9.15 21.81 -81.82
N GLY A 1215 10.22 21.60 -81.06
CA GLY A 1215 11.13 20.54 -81.50
C GLY A 1215 12.61 20.88 -81.75
N ALA A 1216 13.40 19.85 -81.49
CA ALA A 1216 14.64 19.48 -82.18
C ALA A 1216 15.99 20.05 -81.66
N VAL A 1217 16.78 19.07 -81.17
CA VAL A 1217 18.08 18.70 -81.77
C VAL A 1217 19.38 19.20 -81.08
N ILE A 1218 19.88 18.30 -80.21
CA ILE A 1218 21.17 17.56 -80.36
C ILE A 1218 22.40 17.92 -79.48
N THR A 1219 22.76 16.90 -78.69
CA THR A 1219 24.09 16.47 -78.19
C THR A 1219 24.91 17.32 -77.22
N ALA A 1220 24.92 16.84 -75.97
CA ALA A 1220 25.99 15.98 -75.42
C ALA A 1220 27.47 16.38 -75.60
N GLY A 1221 28.16 16.54 -74.46
CA GLY A 1221 29.61 16.73 -74.36
C GLY A 1221 30.07 17.01 -72.92
N ARG A 1222 29.95 16.05 -71.99
CA ARG A 1222 30.95 15.02 -71.65
C ARG A 1222 31.71 15.28 -70.32
N TRP A 1223 31.42 14.42 -69.35
CA TRP A 1223 32.38 13.62 -68.57
C TRP A 1223 33.22 14.25 -67.43
N ALA A 1224 32.89 13.77 -66.22
CA ALA A 1224 33.74 12.94 -65.36
C ALA A 1224 34.93 13.57 -64.58
N LEU A 1225 34.68 13.83 -63.29
CA LEU A 1225 35.27 13.15 -62.14
C LEU A 1225 36.60 12.35 -62.34
N TRP A 1226 37.67 12.69 -61.60
CA TRP A 1226 38.42 11.71 -60.76
C TRP A 1226 39.47 12.32 -59.79
N ARG A 1227 39.24 12.12 -58.48
CA ARG A 1227 40.13 11.46 -57.48
C ARG A 1227 41.64 11.84 -57.38
N HIS A 1228 42.04 12.53 -56.29
CA HIS A 1228 42.84 11.96 -55.15
C HIS A 1228 43.49 13.03 -54.24
N GLY A 1229 43.38 12.84 -52.92
CA GLY A 1229 44.56 12.64 -52.06
C GLY A 1229 45.33 13.83 -51.42
N TYR A 1230 45.21 13.88 -50.08
CA TYR A 1230 46.25 14.18 -49.06
C TYR A 1230 46.66 15.61 -48.67
N LEU A 1231 46.71 15.77 -47.32
CA LEU A 1231 47.40 16.77 -46.48
C LEU A 1231 46.90 18.23 -46.61
N VAL A 1232 46.66 18.97 -45.51
CA VAL A 1232 46.95 18.76 -44.07
C VAL A 1232 45.66 18.83 -43.25
#